data_AF-A0A7X0H976-F1
#
_entry.id   AF-A0A7X0H976-F1
#
_cell.length_a   1.000
_cell.length_b   1.000
_cell.length_c   1.000
_cell.angle_alpha   90.00
_cell.angle_beta   90.00
_cell.angle_gamma   90.00
#
_symmetry.space_group_name_H-M   'P 1'
#
loop_
_entity.id
_entity.type
_entity.pdbx_description
1 polymer ?
#
loop_
_entity_poly.entity_id
_entity_poly.type
_entity_poly.pdbx_seq_one_letter_code
_entity_poly.pdbx_strand_id
1 'polypeptide(L)'
;MTYSHLKTVAAGLLAVAAGLLVLWSIIHVSARTLLQEDDARDTTLRMMVWGHEHENKILREMADAYEDLHPDVRIEVIYVAHNNYLSKLKTMIAAGDPPDLFYLQYDLVPDFSSLGLVLPMDEALDEMGSEWKDDVYPVLLQGFRFDPETQTRGEGPLWGIARDYTPLAMYVNVDLYEQAGVPVPHDGWTWEEFEEASRAIDGLGDNIYGAFMGLWADPLIAIIWNHGGELFEFDEHGQPDFTRPDIDNPGLLAAFERIRRLRIDEGVIYNAIGINRSGAEEFFTGRVGTIGPTGRWTSGLCEAIETFRYAVVPMPHAPGVEPRSPIMTAAWGVSAKGEHPEETMELVMYLSSPAGQRLLSSDGLSISINRTIAESEEVLYLGRKFEDGPVYLDIAKSVDFQLMPRQREFEDILLAEQNAAIRLGSRSIEEALGNIEELWAFELSSPLKTKTYPRMPWVSVGASLLALIAAAVTFVWWRARKEKLGALDRAHERSGLGFISIWVIGFVALTAGPMFLSGLLALSRWSAVTPLGEAEFVGLGNFVHMFSHDPPFWKSIWVTAYYVVLAIPIGQLASLGVALLMNTEVRGIAVFRTIFFVPSVITGVVLGALWLALLNNDYGLINQVMNVPLGWLGMRAPNWFGDDAQWAAIPAFVMMNLWGVGSAMVIYLAGLKAIPKSLTEAAIIDGASAWHRLTHVTLPMLSPLIFFNFVMGIIGSFQVFTQAFVMTRRGPDDATLFYVLYLYLQAFEFHNMGYASAMAWVLFVVILLVTLLAFRGSRNLVHYEGLKS
;
A
#
# COMPACT_ATOMS: atom_id res chain seq x y z
N MET A 1 -6.45 -25.04 50.34
CA MET A 1 -5.63 -24.57 49.21
C MET A 1 -5.98 -23.14 48.92
N THR A 2 -5.07 -22.20 49.18
CA THR A 2 -5.27 -20.76 49.00
C THR A 2 -5.27 -20.38 47.52
N TYR A 3 -6.08 -19.39 47.14
CA TYR A 3 -6.21 -18.85 45.76
C TYR A 3 -4.86 -18.46 45.13
N SER A 4 -3.88 -18.08 45.95
CA SER A 4 -2.47 -17.86 45.56
C SER A 4 -1.81 -19.11 44.98
N HIS A 5 -2.02 -20.27 45.60
CA HIS A 5 -1.41 -21.53 45.17
C HIS A 5 -1.95 -22.02 43.83
N LEU A 6 -3.25 -21.79 43.55
CA LEU A 6 -3.87 -22.10 42.26
C LEU A 6 -3.32 -21.23 41.12
N LYS A 7 -3.02 -19.94 41.38
CA LYS A 7 -2.41 -19.05 40.39
C LYS A 7 -0.98 -19.47 40.04
N THR A 8 -0.18 -19.86 41.03
CA THR A 8 1.20 -20.31 40.79
C THR A 8 1.23 -21.60 39.98
N VAL A 9 0.30 -22.53 40.27
CA VAL A 9 0.16 -23.78 39.52
C VAL A 9 -0.36 -23.52 38.10
N ALA A 10 -1.36 -22.65 37.92
CA ALA A 10 -1.87 -22.29 36.60
C ALA A 10 -0.82 -21.56 35.74
N ALA A 11 -0.04 -20.64 36.33
CA ALA A 11 1.06 -19.95 35.65
C ALA A 11 2.19 -20.92 35.28
N GLY A 12 2.52 -21.88 36.16
CA GLY A 12 3.48 -22.94 35.87
C GLY A 12 3.02 -23.85 34.73
N LEU A 13 1.74 -24.25 34.71
CA LEU A 13 1.16 -25.05 33.63
C LEU A 13 1.12 -24.29 32.30
N LEU A 14 0.79 -23.00 32.31
CA LEU A 14 0.84 -22.13 31.13
C LEU A 14 2.28 -21.98 30.59
N ALA A 15 3.27 -21.81 31.47
CA ALA A 15 4.68 -21.71 31.06
C ALA A 15 5.18 -23.04 30.46
N VAL A 16 4.78 -24.18 31.02
CA VAL A 16 5.11 -25.50 30.47
C VAL A 16 4.42 -25.72 29.12
N ALA A 17 3.14 -25.36 29.00
CA ALA A 17 2.39 -25.48 27.75
C ALA A 17 2.98 -24.58 26.65
N ALA A 18 3.35 -23.34 26.97
CA ALA A 18 4.05 -22.43 26.05
C ALA A 18 5.42 -22.98 25.65
N GLY A 19 6.20 -23.50 26.61
CA GLY A 19 7.49 -24.13 26.34
C GLY A 19 7.37 -25.35 25.42
N LEU A 20 6.37 -26.21 25.65
CA LEU A 20 6.07 -27.36 24.80
C LEU A 20 5.59 -26.96 23.41
N LEU A 21 4.79 -25.90 23.28
CA LEU A 21 4.37 -25.35 21.99
C LEU A 21 5.55 -24.79 21.19
N VAL A 22 6.46 -24.08 21.85
CA VAL A 22 7.70 -23.58 21.20
C VAL A 22 8.56 -24.75 20.76
N LEU A 23 8.81 -25.74 21.63
CA LEU A 23 9.58 -26.94 21.30
C LEU A 23 8.92 -27.75 20.18
N TRP A 24 7.60 -27.92 20.23
CA TRP A 24 6.84 -28.56 19.15
C TRP A 24 6.95 -27.77 17.85
N SER A 25 6.87 -26.43 17.88
CA SER A 25 7.04 -25.61 16.67
C SER A 25 8.45 -25.72 16.08
N ILE A 26 9.48 -25.73 16.92
CA ILE A 26 10.88 -25.90 16.49
C ILE A 26 11.05 -27.29 15.91
N ILE A 27 10.61 -28.33 16.62
CA ILE A 27 10.68 -29.71 16.13
C ILE A 27 9.87 -29.86 14.85
N HIS A 28 8.68 -29.28 14.76
CA HIS A 28 7.83 -29.40 13.58
C HIS A 28 8.42 -28.67 12.38
N VAL A 29 8.96 -27.46 12.56
CA VAL A 29 9.66 -26.71 11.49
C VAL A 29 10.95 -27.43 11.10
N SER A 30 11.82 -27.77 12.07
CA SER A 30 13.05 -28.51 11.81
C SER A 30 12.79 -29.88 11.18
N ALA A 31 11.78 -30.61 11.63
CA ALA A 31 11.39 -31.88 11.04
C ALA A 31 10.77 -31.68 9.66
N ARG A 32 10.05 -30.60 9.40
CA ARG A 32 9.54 -30.30 8.04
C ARG A 32 10.66 -29.90 7.08
N THR A 33 11.74 -29.29 7.57
CA THR A 33 12.95 -28.98 6.80
C THR A 33 13.87 -30.19 6.64
N LEU A 34 13.92 -31.11 7.63
CA LEU A 34 14.77 -32.32 7.60
C LEU A 34 14.06 -33.55 7.02
N LEU A 35 12.73 -33.59 7.07
CA LEU A 35 11.84 -34.61 6.48
C LEU A 35 11.07 -34.03 5.29
N GLN A 36 11.45 -32.86 4.79
CA GLN A 36 11.27 -32.61 3.37
C GLN A 36 12.05 -33.75 2.72
N GLU A 37 11.34 -34.78 2.29
CA GLU A 37 11.90 -35.73 1.35
C GLU A 37 12.45 -34.85 0.24
N ASP A 38 13.77 -34.88 0.05
CA ASP A 38 14.37 -34.53 -1.22
C ASP A 38 13.64 -35.43 -2.23
N ASP A 39 12.55 -34.94 -2.81
CA ASP A 39 12.00 -35.50 -4.03
C ASP A 39 13.20 -35.53 -4.95
N ALA A 40 13.63 -36.74 -5.30
CA ALA A 40 14.84 -37.02 -6.06
C ALA A 40 14.68 -36.59 -7.53
N ARG A 41 14.39 -35.30 -7.73
CA ARG A 41 14.37 -34.60 -9.00
C ARG A 41 15.61 -33.71 -9.04
N ASP A 42 16.30 -33.71 -10.18
CA ASP A 42 17.63 -33.10 -10.32
C ASP A 42 17.55 -31.56 -10.39
N THR A 43 16.41 -30.99 -10.78
CA THR A 43 16.21 -29.54 -10.97
C THR A 43 14.94 -29.04 -10.29
N THR A 44 15.01 -27.94 -9.52
CA THR A 44 13.83 -27.26 -8.94
C THR A 44 13.75 -25.83 -9.44
N LEU A 45 12.67 -25.49 -10.17
CA LEU A 45 12.39 -24.16 -10.70
C LEU A 45 11.41 -23.42 -9.79
N ARG A 46 11.75 -22.19 -9.38
CA ARG A 46 10.88 -21.34 -8.57
C ARG A 46 10.10 -20.37 -9.45
N MET A 47 8.78 -20.55 -9.51
CA MET A 47 7.87 -19.73 -10.28
C MET A 47 7.06 -18.80 -9.35
N MET A 48 7.36 -17.50 -9.38
CA MET A 48 6.70 -16.50 -8.53
C MET A 48 5.57 -15.78 -9.25
N VAL A 49 4.34 -15.95 -8.75
CA VAL A 49 3.10 -15.48 -9.40
C VAL A 49 2.18 -14.77 -8.42
N TRP A 50 1.21 -14.02 -8.94
CA TRP A 50 0.06 -13.57 -8.17
C TRP A 50 -1.23 -14.14 -8.78
N GLY A 51 -2.25 -14.30 -7.95
CA GLY A 51 -3.55 -14.74 -8.43
C GLY A 51 -4.53 -15.00 -7.29
N HIS A 52 -5.81 -15.06 -7.62
CA HIS A 52 -6.86 -15.49 -6.70
C HIS A 52 -6.87 -17.02 -6.56
N GLU A 53 -7.61 -17.57 -5.58
CA GLU A 53 -7.60 -19.01 -5.28
C GLU A 53 -7.89 -19.90 -6.51
N HIS A 54 -8.79 -19.45 -7.39
CA HIS A 54 -9.10 -20.16 -8.63
C HIS A 54 -7.93 -20.16 -9.63
N GLU A 55 -7.34 -19.00 -9.89
CA GLU A 55 -6.21 -18.83 -10.79
C GLU A 55 -4.96 -19.59 -10.30
N ASN A 56 -4.74 -19.60 -8.99
CA ASN A 56 -3.66 -20.38 -8.38
C ASN A 56 -3.81 -21.89 -8.63
N LYS A 57 -5.04 -22.40 -8.71
CA LYS A 57 -5.30 -23.80 -9.06
C LYS A 57 -4.86 -24.09 -10.49
N ILE A 58 -5.18 -23.21 -11.44
CA ILE A 58 -4.81 -23.35 -12.85
C ILE A 58 -3.30 -23.29 -13.02
N LEU A 59 -2.63 -22.35 -12.36
CA LEU A 59 -1.18 -22.26 -12.38
C LEU A 59 -0.50 -23.50 -11.79
N ARG A 60 -1.10 -24.12 -10.76
CA ARG A 60 -0.63 -25.42 -10.27
C ARG A 60 -0.86 -26.54 -11.28
N GLU A 61 -2.02 -26.58 -11.93
CA GLU A 61 -2.31 -27.60 -12.97
C GLU A 61 -1.37 -27.46 -14.18
N MET A 62 -1.05 -26.24 -14.60
CA MET A 62 -0.03 -25.98 -15.63
C MET A 62 1.35 -26.46 -15.20
N ALA A 63 1.72 -26.24 -13.93
CA ALA A 63 2.97 -26.72 -13.37
C ALA A 63 3.01 -28.25 -13.29
N ASP A 64 1.94 -28.89 -12.81
CA ASP A 64 1.82 -30.35 -12.72
C ASP A 64 1.91 -30.98 -14.12
N ALA A 65 1.24 -30.40 -15.12
CA ALA A 65 1.27 -30.89 -16.49
C ALA A 65 2.67 -30.78 -17.13
N TYR A 66 3.46 -29.77 -16.76
CA TYR A 66 4.87 -29.68 -17.16
C TYR A 66 5.73 -30.72 -16.43
N GLU A 67 5.57 -30.86 -15.12
CA GLU A 67 6.28 -31.86 -14.31
C GLU A 67 6.01 -33.31 -14.79
N ASP A 68 4.81 -33.60 -15.29
CA ASP A 68 4.47 -34.90 -15.89
C ASP A 68 5.23 -35.17 -17.19
N LEU A 69 5.55 -34.11 -17.96
CA LEU A 69 6.35 -34.20 -19.18
C LEU A 69 7.86 -34.20 -18.90
N HIS A 70 8.28 -33.57 -17.80
CA HIS A 70 9.66 -33.39 -17.35
C HIS A 70 9.85 -33.94 -15.92
N PRO A 71 9.92 -35.27 -15.75
CA PRO A 71 9.91 -35.91 -14.42
C PRO A 71 11.15 -35.60 -13.56
N ASP A 72 12.19 -35.07 -14.18
CA ASP A 72 13.44 -34.56 -13.58
C ASP A 72 13.33 -33.12 -13.05
N VAL A 73 12.26 -32.40 -13.41
CA VAL A 73 12.01 -31.02 -13.01
C VAL A 73 10.90 -30.95 -11.95
N ARG A 74 11.09 -30.12 -10.93
CA ARG A 74 10.06 -29.73 -9.96
C ARG A 74 9.76 -28.24 -10.10
N ILE A 75 8.48 -27.86 -10.06
CA ILE A 75 8.08 -26.46 -10.05
C ILE A 75 7.55 -26.10 -8.66
N GLU A 76 8.28 -25.23 -7.98
CA GLU A 76 7.83 -24.57 -6.75
C GLU A 76 7.10 -23.27 -7.10
N VAL A 77 5.78 -23.25 -6.92
CA VAL A 77 4.97 -22.05 -7.18
C VAL A 77 4.89 -21.18 -5.92
N ILE A 78 5.41 -19.96 -6.00
CA ILE A 78 5.38 -18.96 -4.93
C ILE A 78 4.21 -18.01 -5.17
N TYR A 79 3.11 -18.22 -4.46
CA TYR A 79 1.92 -17.37 -4.53
C TYR A 79 2.07 -16.13 -3.65
N VAL A 80 1.90 -14.95 -4.25
CA VAL A 80 1.91 -13.68 -3.53
C VAL A 80 0.68 -12.86 -3.88
N ALA A 81 0.08 -12.21 -2.89
CA ALA A 81 -1.01 -11.26 -3.14
C ALA A 81 -0.49 -10.12 -4.04
N HIS A 82 -1.27 -9.74 -5.05
CA HIS A 82 -0.89 -8.74 -6.06
C HIS A 82 -0.22 -7.49 -5.47
N ASN A 83 -0.82 -6.88 -4.43
CA ASN A 83 -0.29 -5.69 -3.76
C ASN A 83 1.09 -5.86 -3.09
N ASN A 84 1.51 -7.09 -2.79
CA ASN A 84 2.79 -7.40 -2.16
C ASN A 84 3.79 -8.02 -3.16
N TYR A 85 3.36 -8.29 -4.39
CA TYR A 85 4.11 -9.05 -5.38
C TYR A 85 5.44 -8.37 -5.70
N LEU A 86 5.38 -7.11 -6.15
CA LEU A 86 6.54 -6.36 -6.60
C LEU A 86 7.57 -6.17 -5.48
N SER A 87 7.12 -5.84 -4.27
CA SER A 87 7.99 -5.70 -3.10
C SER A 87 8.71 -7.01 -2.76
N LYS A 88 8.00 -8.14 -2.83
CA LYS A 88 8.59 -9.46 -2.55
C LYS A 88 9.60 -9.86 -3.63
N LEU A 89 9.27 -9.67 -4.91
CA LEU A 89 10.13 -9.98 -6.05
C LEU A 89 11.45 -9.20 -5.96
N LYS A 90 11.36 -7.87 -5.78
CA LYS A 90 12.52 -6.99 -5.64
C LYS A 90 13.36 -7.34 -4.41
N THR A 91 12.73 -7.70 -3.29
CA THR A 91 13.46 -8.13 -2.08
C THR A 91 14.25 -9.42 -2.32
N MET A 92 13.67 -10.39 -3.03
CA MET A 92 14.34 -11.64 -3.38
C MET A 92 15.53 -11.41 -4.32
N ILE A 93 15.33 -10.60 -5.37
CA ILE A 93 16.41 -10.17 -6.27
C ILE A 93 17.54 -9.46 -5.52
N ALA A 94 17.19 -8.49 -4.65
CA ALA A 94 18.17 -7.74 -3.86
C ALA A 94 18.91 -8.61 -2.82
N ALA A 95 18.25 -9.65 -2.29
CA ALA A 95 18.86 -10.63 -1.40
C ALA A 95 19.84 -11.58 -2.13
N GLY A 96 19.88 -11.54 -3.47
CA GLY A 96 20.69 -12.44 -4.27
C GLY A 96 20.10 -13.85 -4.40
N ASP A 97 18.79 -13.99 -4.16
CA ASP A 97 18.05 -15.25 -4.24
C ASP A 97 16.73 -15.06 -5.04
N PRO A 98 16.81 -14.69 -6.33
CA PRO A 98 15.63 -14.40 -7.15
C PRO A 98 14.87 -15.67 -7.54
N PRO A 99 13.54 -15.62 -7.74
CA PRO A 99 12.84 -16.72 -8.41
C PRO A 99 13.40 -16.90 -9.83
N ASP A 100 13.33 -18.12 -10.36
CA ASP A 100 13.81 -18.43 -11.72
C ASP A 100 12.86 -17.85 -12.77
N LEU A 101 11.56 -17.99 -12.54
CA LEU A 101 10.48 -17.48 -13.37
C LEU A 101 9.55 -16.57 -12.57
N PHE A 102 9.14 -15.44 -13.13
CA PHE A 102 8.23 -14.51 -12.47
C PHE A 102 7.36 -13.76 -13.47
N TYR A 103 6.26 -13.19 -12.99
CA TYR A 103 5.48 -12.22 -13.74
C TYR A 103 6.21 -10.87 -13.86
N LEU A 104 6.51 -10.52 -15.10
CA LEU A 104 7.09 -9.25 -15.51
C LEU A 104 5.99 -8.35 -16.04
N GLN A 105 5.79 -7.18 -15.42
CA GLN A 105 4.90 -6.16 -15.94
C GLN A 105 5.63 -5.31 -16.98
N TYR A 106 4.92 -4.81 -18.00
CA TYR A 106 5.52 -4.11 -19.15
C TYR A 106 6.14 -2.74 -18.77
N ASP A 107 5.67 -2.12 -17.69
CA ASP A 107 6.20 -0.89 -17.10
C ASP A 107 7.59 -1.12 -16.47
N LEU A 108 7.85 -2.33 -15.97
CA LEU A 108 9.12 -2.73 -15.34
C LEU A 108 10.20 -3.18 -16.33
N VAL A 109 9.82 -3.48 -17.58
CA VAL A 109 10.75 -3.95 -18.61
C VAL A 109 11.97 -3.04 -18.75
N PRO A 110 11.85 -1.70 -18.86
CA PRO A 110 13.02 -0.83 -18.99
C PRO A 110 14.01 -0.93 -17.83
N ASP A 111 13.51 -1.00 -16.60
CA ASP A 111 14.35 -1.05 -15.40
C ASP A 111 15.01 -2.43 -15.26
N PHE A 112 14.25 -3.51 -15.43
CA PHE A 112 14.76 -4.87 -15.26
C PHE A 112 15.77 -5.24 -16.35
N SER A 113 15.52 -4.86 -17.60
CA SER A 113 16.44 -5.10 -18.71
C SER A 113 17.72 -4.28 -18.60
N SER A 114 17.62 -2.97 -18.32
CA SER A 114 18.79 -2.09 -18.19
C SER A 114 19.70 -2.50 -17.03
N LEU A 115 19.15 -3.10 -15.97
CA LEU A 115 19.88 -3.62 -14.82
C LEU A 115 20.39 -5.07 -15.02
N GLY A 116 20.07 -5.71 -16.14
CA GLY A 116 20.44 -7.11 -16.40
C GLY A 116 19.83 -8.07 -15.37
N LEU A 117 18.57 -7.84 -14.98
CA LEU A 117 17.84 -8.67 -14.02
C LEU A 117 16.99 -9.75 -14.69
N VAL A 118 16.71 -9.60 -15.99
CA VAL A 118 15.89 -10.50 -16.80
C VAL A 118 16.66 -10.88 -18.07
N LEU A 119 16.45 -12.10 -18.58
CA LEU A 119 17.05 -12.59 -19.82
C LEU A 119 16.22 -12.17 -21.05
N PRO A 120 16.85 -11.93 -22.22
CA PRO A 120 16.12 -11.77 -23.47
C PRO A 120 15.50 -13.10 -23.92
N MET A 121 14.37 -13.02 -24.63
CA MET A 121 13.52 -14.14 -25.06
C MET A 121 13.60 -14.40 -26.57
N ASP A 122 14.42 -13.65 -27.32
CA ASP A 122 14.45 -13.77 -28.78
C ASP A 122 14.88 -15.17 -29.25
N GLU A 123 15.78 -15.85 -28.52
CA GLU A 123 16.17 -17.24 -28.82
C GLU A 123 14.98 -18.20 -28.65
N ALA A 124 14.25 -18.11 -27.54
CA ALA A 124 13.05 -18.91 -27.31
C ALA A 124 11.98 -18.63 -28.38
N LEU A 125 11.83 -17.37 -28.77
CA LEU A 125 10.91 -16.97 -29.82
C LEU A 125 11.29 -17.65 -31.16
N ASP A 126 12.57 -17.72 -31.49
CA ASP A 126 13.07 -18.42 -32.68
C ASP A 126 12.83 -19.94 -32.62
N GLU A 127 12.98 -20.56 -31.44
CA GLU A 127 12.70 -21.98 -31.22
C GLU A 127 11.20 -22.32 -31.33
N MET A 128 10.32 -21.45 -30.85
CA MET A 128 8.86 -21.62 -30.99
C MET A 128 8.38 -21.56 -32.45
N GLY A 129 9.20 -21.02 -33.36
CA GLY A 129 8.96 -21.02 -34.79
C GLY A 129 7.99 -19.94 -35.29
N SER A 130 8.02 -19.66 -36.59
CA SER A 130 7.23 -18.58 -37.21
C SER A 130 5.72 -18.80 -37.12
N GLU A 131 5.26 -20.05 -37.17
CA GLU A 131 3.82 -20.37 -37.05
C GLU A 131 3.25 -19.90 -35.72
N TRP A 132 3.99 -20.08 -34.61
CA TRP A 132 3.56 -19.57 -33.31
C TRP A 132 3.59 -18.04 -33.28
N LYS A 133 4.65 -17.40 -33.82
CA LYS A 133 4.75 -15.93 -33.88
C LYS A 133 3.57 -15.31 -34.64
N ASP A 134 3.17 -15.91 -35.77
CA ASP A 134 2.06 -15.44 -36.60
C ASP A 134 0.69 -15.62 -35.90
N ASP A 135 0.58 -16.61 -35.02
CA ASP A 135 -0.61 -16.88 -34.20
C ASP A 135 -0.73 -15.99 -32.96
N VAL A 136 0.28 -15.19 -32.62
CA VAL A 136 0.23 -14.22 -31.50
C VAL A 136 -0.03 -12.81 -32.01
N TYR A 137 -0.78 -12.00 -31.26
CA TYR A 137 -0.99 -10.59 -31.62
C TYR A 137 0.32 -9.80 -31.54
N PRO A 138 0.72 -9.02 -32.58
CA PRO A 138 2.01 -8.32 -32.59
C PRO A 138 2.18 -7.34 -31.42
N VAL A 139 1.09 -6.68 -31.02
CA VAL A 139 1.06 -5.75 -29.88
C VAL A 139 1.57 -6.43 -28.60
N LEU A 140 1.19 -7.69 -28.34
CA LEU A 140 1.61 -8.46 -27.16
C LEU A 140 3.11 -8.71 -27.09
N LEU A 141 3.78 -8.76 -28.23
CA LEU A 141 5.24 -8.87 -28.29
C LEU A 141 5.89 -7.50 -28.20
N GLN A 142 5.32 -6.49 -28.87
CA GLN A 142 5.83 -5.12 -28.89
C GLN A 142 5.86 -4.50 -27.49
N GLY A 143 4.84 -4.72 -26.66
CA GLY A 143 4.78 -4.16 -25.29
C GLY A 143 5.92 -4.61 -24.37
N PHE A 144 6.56 -5.75 -24.67
CA PHE A 144 7.68 -6.30 -23.90
C PHE A 144 9.02 -6.18 -24.62
N ARG A 145 9.09 -5.47 -25.75
CA ARG A 145 10.35 -5.09 -26.40
C ARG A 145 10.87 -3.79 -25.83
N PHE A 146 12.17 -3.77 -25.53
CA PHE A 146 12.85 -2.57 -25.09
C PHE A 146 14.33 -2.62 -25.47
N ASP A 147 14.85 -1.50 -25.94
CA ASP A 147 16.27 -1.33 -26.22
C ASP A 147 16.95 -0.57 -25.07
N PRO A 148 17.80 -1.22 -24.25
CA PRO A 148 18.51 -0.55 -23.16
C PRO A 148 19.55 0.47 -23.63
N GLU A 149 20.03 0.40 -24.87
CA GLU A 149 21.04 1.35 -25.38
C GLU A 149 20.39 2.66 -25.82
N THR A 150 19.32 2.58 -26.60
CA THR A 150 18.58 3.75 -27.09
C THR A 150 17.49 4.22 -26.14
N GLN A 151 17.15 3.41 -25.13
CA GLN A 151 16.05 3.62 -24.17
C GLN A 151 14.65 3.66 -24.83
N THR A 152 14.51 2.98 -25.98
CA THR A 152 13.29 2.98 -26.80
C THR A 152 12.38 1.80 -26.45
N ARG A 153 11.08 2.04 -26.25
CA ARG A 153 10.07 1.00 -26.03
C ARG A 153 9.51 0.49 -27.37
N GLY A 154 9.18 -0.79 -27.44
CA GLY A 154 8.66 -1.43 -28.65
C GLY A 154 9.73 -1.92 -29.62
N GLU A 155 10.99 -1.54 -29.41
CA GLU A 155 12.15 -1.92 -30.22
C GLU A 155 13.17 -2.71 -29.37
N GLY A 156 14.16 -3.32 -30.02
CA GLY A 156 15.20 -4.08 -29.33
C GLY A 156 14.76 -5.50 -28.91
N PRO A 157 15.50 -6.14 -27.98
CA PRO A 157 15.21 -7.49 -27.51
C PRO A 157 13.84 -7.61 -26.85
N LEU A 158 13.25 -8.81 -26.93
CA LEU A 158 12.04 -9.18 -26.19
C LEU A 158 12.43 -9.62 -24.78
N TRP A 159 11.84 -9.06 -23.74
CA TRP A 159 12.22 -9.36 -22.35
C TRP A 159 11.22 -10.24 -21.58
N GLY A 160 10.09 -10.55 -22.21
CA GLY A 160 9.09 -11.46 -21.67
C GLY A 160 8.05 -11.84 -22.70
N ILE A 161 7.42 -13.00 -22.52
CA ILE A 161 6.28 -13.44 -23.34
C ILE A 161 5.02 -13.22 -22.53
N ALA A 162 4.07 -12.45 -23.07
CA ALA A 162 2.76 -12.23 -22.43
C ALA A 162 2.14 -13.57 -22.01
N ARG A 163 1.64 -13.65 -20.78
CA ARG A 163 1.00 -14.86 -20.25
C ARG A 163 -0.42 -15.00 -20.80
N ASP A 164 -1.15 -13.89 -20.76
CA ASP A 164 -2.52 -13.70 -21.22
C ASP A 164 -2.70 -12.24 -21.59
N TYR A 165 -3.91 -11.86 -21.97
CA TYR A 165 -4.30 -10.46 -21.96
C TYR A 165 -5.81 -10.27 -21.73
N THR A 166 -6.20 -9.06 -21.38
CA THR A 166 -7.58 -8.60 -21.47
C THR A 166 -7.61 -7.12 -21.85
N PRO A 167 -8.37 -6.73 -22.88
CA PRO A 167 -8.72 -5.32 -23.04
C PRO A 167 -9.73 -4.90 -21.96
N LEU A 168 -9.99 -3.59 -21.88
CA LEU A 168 -11.07 -3.03 -21.08
C LEU A 168 -12.36 -2.92 -21.91
N ALA A 169 -13.49 -3.23 -21.29
CA ALA A 169 -14.83 -3.19 -21.85
C ALA A 169 -15.84 -2.58 -20.87
N MET A 170 -17.08 -2.42 -21.31
CA MET A 170 -18.22 -1.97 -20.50
C MET A 170 -19.18 -3.13 -20.22
N TYR A 171 -19.76 -3.15 -19.03
CA TYR A 171 -20.78 -4.12 -18.63
C TYR A 171 -22.09 -3.40 -18.40
N VAL A 172 -23.17 -3.90 -18.98
CA VAL A 172 -24.49 -3.25 -18.94
C VAL A 172 -25.50 -4.14 -18.24
N ASN A 173 -26.39 -3.55 -17.44
CA ASN A 173 -27.56 -4.20 -16.89
C ASN A 173 -28.71 -4.10 -17.90
N VAL A 174 -28.91 -5.17 -18.66
CA VAL A 174 -29.89 -5.25 -19.75
C VAL A 174 -31.30 -4.93 -19.26
N ASP A 175 -31.65 -5.40 -18.07
CA ASP A 175 -32.99 -5.21 -17.52
C ASP A 175 -33.26 -3.74 -17.16
N LEU A 176 -32.24 -2.98 -16.74
CA LEU A 176 -32.38 -1.53 -16.51
C LEU A 176 -32.51 -0.75 -17.81
N TYR A 177 -31.76 -1.11 -18.85
CA TYR A 177 -31.89 -0.51 -20.18
C TYR A 177 -33.30 -0.71 -20.75
N GLU A 178 -33.82 -1.95 -20.68
CA GLU A 178 -35.18 -2.27 -21.12
C GLU A 178 -36.25 -1.53 -20.30
N GLN A 179 -36.08 -1.44 -18.98
CA GLN A 179 -36.99 -0.69 -18.10
C GLN A 179 -37.01 0.81 -18.40
N ALA A 180 -35.86 1.39 -18.70
CA ALA A 180 -35.72 2.79 -19.09
C ALA A 180 -36.21 3.06 -20.53
N GLY A 181 -36.52 2.02 -21.31
CA GLY A 181 -36.98 2.14 -22.69
C GLY A 181 -35.89 2.58 -23.66
N VAL A 182 -34.62 2.37 -23.31
CA VAL A 182 -33.46 2.70 -24.15
C VAL A 182 -32.83 1.43 -24.74
N PRO A 183 -32.30 1.48 -25.98
CA PRO A 183 -31.66 0.32 -26.60
C PRO A 183 -30.43 -0.14 -25.80
N VAL A 184 -30.26 -1.47 -25.68
CA VAL A 184 -29.00 -2.03 -25.16
C VAL A 184 -27.86 -1.65 -26.11
N PRO A 185 -26.70 -1.22 -25.60
CA PRO A 185 -25.58 -0.79 -26.42
C PRO A 185 -25.06 -1.86 -27.39
N HIS A 186 -24.44 -1.41 -28.48
CA HIS A 186 -23.91 -2.24 -29.55
C HIS A 186 -22.47 -1.82 -29.91
N ASP A 187 -21.82 -2.60 -30.76
CA ASP A 187 -20.53 -2.21 -31.33
C ASP A 187 -20.64 -0.91 -32.14
N GLY A 188 -19.73 0.04 -31.92
CA GLY A 188 -19.75 1.37 -32.53
C GLY A 188 -20.72 2.38 -31.92
N TRP A 189 -21.27 2.12 -30.72
CA TRP A 189 -22.07 3.11 -29.99
C TRP A 189 -21.26 4.32 -29.52
N THR A 190 -21.95 5.44 -29.35
CA THR A 190 -21.38 6.75 -29.11
C THR A 190 -21.50 7.19 -27.66
N TRP A 191 -20.68 8.16 -27.27
CA TRP A 191 -20.82 8.78 -25.95
C TRP A 191 -22.15 9.52 -25.79
N GLU A 192 -22.74 10.04 -26.85
CA GLU A 192 -24.07 10.66 -26.82
C GLU A 192 -25.16 9.65 -26.45
N GLU A 193 -25.09 8.44 -27.02
CA GLU A 193 -25.99 7.33 -26.66
C GLU A 193 -25.77 6.86 -25.22
N PHE A 194 -24.51 6.78 -24.77
CA PHE A 194 -24.18 6.48 -23.37
C PHE A 194 -24.79 7.51 -22.40
N GLU A 195 -24.73 8.79 -22.74
CA GLU A 195 -25.32 9.87 -21.93
C GLU A 195 -26.85 9.80 -21.89
N GLU A 196 -27.49 9.57 -23.04
CA GLU A 196 -28.95 9.42 -23.13
C GLU A 196 -29.43 8.23 -22.30
N ALA A 197 -28.78 7.07 -22.46
CA ALA A 197 -29.10 5.87 -21.70
C ALA A 197 -28.88 6.08 -20.20
N SER A 198 -27.76 6.72 -19.81
CA SER A 198 -27.45 6.97 -18.41
C SER A 198 -28.52 7.84 -17.75
N ARG A 199 -28.97 8.92 -18.40
CA ARG A 199 -30.04 9.80 -17.88
C ARG A 199 -31.39 9.08 -17.81
N ALA A 200 -31.72 8.25 -18.80
CA ALA A 200 -32.97 7.50 -18.81
C ALA A 200 -33.02 6.48 -17.66
N ILE A 201 -31.91 5.80 -17.38
CA ILE A 201 -31.79 4.82 -16.30
C ILE A 201 -31.81 5.48 -14.92
N ASP A 202 -31.07 6.58 -14.73
CA ASP A 202 -31.11 7.39 -13.51
C ASP A 202 -32.54 7.85 -13.17
N GLY A 203 -33.34 8.19 -14.20
CA GLY A 203 -34.74 8.56 -14.06
C GLY A 203 -35.70 7.44 -13.59
N LEU A 204 -35.25 6.18 -13.46
CA LEU A 204 -36.10 5.07 -13.03
C LEU A 204 -36.45 5.11 -11.54
N GLY A 205 -35.62 5.73 -10.69
CA GLY A 205 -35.94 5.88 -9.28
C GLY A 205 -34.75 6.23 -8.38
N ASP A 206 -35.06 6.49 -7.11
CA ASP A 206 -34.05 6.85 -6.11
C ASP A 206 -33.02 5.70 -5.90
N ASN A 207 -31.74 6.05 -5.86
CA ASN A 207 -30.60 5.12 -5.76
C ASN A 207 -30.40 4.18 -6.97
N ILE A 208 -30.95 4.53 -8.13
CA ILE A 208 -30.56 3.95 -9.42
C ILE A 208 -29.70 4.99 -10.13
N TYR A 209 -28.57 4.58 -10.70
CA TYR A 209 -27.66 5.46 -11.41
C TYR A 209 -27.44 4.94 -12.84
N GLY A 210 -27.27 5.86 -13.77
CA GLY A 210 -27.06 5.52 -15.18
C GLY A 210 -25.82 4.67 -15.41
N ALA A 211 -24.70 5.08 -14.82
CA ALA A 211 -23.44 4.36 -14.96
C ALA A 211 -22.49 4.57 -13.78
N PHE A 212 -21.40 3.81 -13.76
CA PHE A 212 -20.21 4.06 -12.97
C PHE A 212 -18.98 3.98 -13.87
N MET A 213 -18.22 5.07 -13.94
CA MET A 213 -16.94 5.09 -14.64
C MET A 213 -15.76 4.88 -13.69
N GLY A 214 -14.90 3.90 -13.99
CA GLY A 214 -13.62 3.74 -13.31
C GLY A 214 -12.68 4.90 -13.66
N LEU A 215 -11.97 5.44 -12.67
CA LEU A 215 -11.06 6.60 -12.85
C LEU A 215 -9.66 6.32 -12.30
N TRP A 216 -9.20 5.08 -12.31
CA TRP A 216 -7.78 4.77 -12.14
C TRP A 216 -7.08 4.88 -13.50
N ALA A 217 -5.75 4.75 -13.54
CA ALA A 217 -4.96 5.14 -14.72
C ALA A 217 -5.48 4.50 -16.03
N ASP A 218 -5.62 3.18 -16.08
CA ASP A 218 -6.01 2.51 -17.34
C ASP A 218 -7.44 2.87 -17.80
N PRO A 219 -8.50 2.84 -16.95
CA PRO A 219 -9.81 3.27 -17.43
C PRO A 219 -9.89 4.75 -17.80
N LEU A 220 -9.17 5.64 -17.09
CA LEU A 220 -9.16 7.04 -17.48
C LEU A 220 -8.54 7.20 -18.87
N ILE A 221 -7.44 6.51 -19.14
CA ILE A 221 -6.77 6.55 -20.44
C ILE A 221 -7.64 5.92 -21.53
N ALA A 222 -8.34 4.82 -21.24
CA ALA A 222 -9.35 4.29 -22.15
C ALA A 222 -10.41 5.34 -22.51
N ILE A 223 -10.90 6.09 -21.52
CA ILE A 223 -11.89 7.14 -21.77
C ILE A 223 -11.28 8.26 -22.63
N ILE A 224 -10.07 8.74 -22.31
CA ILE A 224 -9.36 9.79 -23.06
C ILE A 224 -9.15 9.38 -24.52
N TRP A 225 -8.67 8.16 -24.76
CA TRP A 225 -8.43 7.62 -26.10
C TRP A 225 -9.70 7.55 -26.92
N ASN A 226 -10.82 7.14 -26.33
CA ASN A 226 -12.12 7.09 -27.01
C ASN A 226 -12.79 8.48 -27.15
N HIS A 227 -12.14 9.56 -26.69
CA HIS A 227 -12.44 10.94 -27.06
C HIS A 227 -11.48 11.50 -28.12
N GLY A 228 -10.53 10.69 -28.61
CA GLY A 228 -9.50 11.10 -29.56
C GLY A 228 -8.37 11.91 -28.93
N GLY A 229 -8.17 11.77 -27.62
CA GLY A 229 -7.12 12.48 -26.88
C GLY A 229 -5.94 11.61 -26.48
N GLU A 230 -4.88 12.28 -26.04
CA GLU A 230 -3.66 11.67 -25.49
C GLU A 230 -3.24 12.41 -24.21
N LEU A 231 -2.45 11.74 -23.37
CA LEU A 231 -1.90 12.35 -22.14
C LEU A 231 -0.59 13.11 -22.38
N PHE A 232 0.17 12.74 -23.41
CA PHE A 232 1.50 13.26 -23.71
C PHE A 232 1.61 13.59 -25.19
N GLU A 233 2.47 14.56 -25.50
CA GLU A 233 2.91 14.76 -26.88
C GLU A 233 3.74 13.57 -27.35
N PHE A 234 3.74 13.31 -28.65
CA PHE A 234 4.56 12.26 -29.27
C PHE A 234 5.70 12.87 -30.07
N ASP A 235 6.86 12.22 -30.04
CA ASP A 235 8.02 12.63 -30.82
C ASP A 235 7.93 12.17 -32.29
N GLU A 236 8.95 12.50 -33.09
CA GLU A 236 9.02 12.14 -34.51
C GLU A 236 9.07 10.62 -34.76
N HIS A 237 9.35 9.82 -33.72
CA HIS A 237 9.41 8.36 -33.76
C HIS A 237 8.13 7.71 -33.23
N GLY A 238 7.11 8.50 -32.87
CA GLY A 238 5.86 7.99 -32.32
C GLY A 238 6.00 7.48 -30.88
N GLN A 239 7.01 7.93 -30.14
CA GLN A 239 7.16 7.67 -28.71
C GLN A 239 6.60 8.84 -27.90
N PRO A 240 5.93 8.60 -26.76
CA PRO A 240 5.46 9.67 -25.90
C PRO A 240 6.65 10.44 -25.29
N ASP A 241 6.66 11.75 -25.46
CA ASP A 241 7.55 12.66 -24.73
C ASP A 241 7.01 12.83 -23.31
N PHE A 242 7.47 11.96 -22.41
CA PHE A 242 7.10 12.00 -21.00
C PHE A 242 7.47 13.30 -20.29
N THR A 243 8.19 14.24 -20.91
CA THR A 243 8.46 15.55 -20.33
C THR A 243 7.40 16.61 -20.68
N ARG A 244 6.49 16.29 -21.60
CA ARG A 244 5.50 17.24 -22.16
C ARG A 244 4.09 16.63 -22.14
N PRO A 245 3.36 16.74 -21.00
CA PRO A 245 1.95 16.41 -20.95
C PRO A 245 1.13 17.25 -21.94
N ASP A 246 0.24 16.62 -22.71
CA ASP A 246 -0.57 17.29 -23.74
C ASP A 246 -1.88 17.85 -23.14
N ILE A 247 -1.75 18.83 -22.25
CA ILE A 247 -2.87 19.36 -21.45
C ILE A 247 -3.91 20.13 -22.29
N ASP A 248 -3.50 20.64 -23.45
CA ASP A 248 -4.36 21.39 -24.38
C ASP A 248 -5.06 20.46 -25.39
N ASN A 249 -4.88 19.14 -25.25
CA ASN A 249 -5.50 18.16 -26.14
C ASN A 249 -7.03 18.23 -26.07
N PRO A 250 -7.74 18.49 -27.19
CA PRO A 250 -9.19 18.61 -27.19
C PRO A 250 -9.93 17.35 -26.70
N GLY A 251 -9.39 16.15 -26.99
CA GLY A 251 -9.96 14.89 -26.55
C GLY A 251 -9.79 14.66 -25.05
N LEU A 252 -8.63 15.05 -24.49
CA LEU A 252 -8.39 15.03 -23.04
C LEU A 252 -9.36 15.95 -22.30
N LEU A 253 -9.49 17.20 -22.77
CA LEU A 253 -10.40 18.17 -22.20
C LEU A 253 -11.86 17.68 -22.28
N ALA A 254 -12.29 17.19 -23.44
CA ALA A 254 -13.64 16.67 -23.63
C ALA A 254 -13.95 15.48 -22.71
N ALA A 255 -12.99 14.58 -22.49
CA ALA A 255 -13.13 13.46 -21.55
C ALA A 255 -13.35 13.96 -20.11
N PHE A 256 -12.52 14.90 -19.65
CA PHE A 256 -12.64 15.47 -18.30
C PHE A 256 -13.95 16.25 -18.12
N GLU A 257 -14.34 17.07 -19.10
CA GLU A 257 -15.60 17.81 -19.10
C GLU A 257 -16.81 16.88 -19.03
N ARG A 258 -16.82 15.83 -19.84
CA ARG A 258 -17.91 14.84 -19.85
C ARG A 258 -18.00 14.11 -18.51
N ILE A 259 -16.89 13.64 -17.95
CA ILE A 259 -16.88 12.97 -16.65
C ILE A 259 -17.38 13.91 -15.56
N ARG A 260 -16.88 15.15 -15.50
CA ARG A 260 -17.30 16.14 -14.51
C ARG A 260 -18.80 16.42 -14.62
N ARG A 261 -19.28 16.69 -15.84
CA ARG A 261 -20.68 17.01 -16.09
C ARG A 261 -21.59 15.88 -15.60
N LEU A 262 -21.33 14.65 -16.05
CA LEU A 262 -22.20 13.51 -15.71
C LEU A 262 -22.11 13.11 -14.23
N ARG A 263 -20.93 13.24 -13.61
CA ARG A 263 -20.67 12.75 -12.25
C ARG A 263 -21.00 13.76 -11.17
N ILE A 264 -20.68 15.03 -11.41
CA ILE A 264 -20.73 16.09 -10.40
C ILE A 264 -21.89 17.03 -10.68
N ASP A 265 -21.97 17.56 -11.90
CA ASP A 265 -22.95 18.62 -12.20
C ASP A 265 -24.37 18.04 -12.36
N GLU A 266 -24.51 16.90 -13.04
CA GLU A 266 -25.78 16.21 -13.26
C GLU A 266 -26.05 15.11 -12.21
N GLY A 267 -25.00 14.46 -11.69
CA GLY A 267 -25.13 13.36 -10.71
C GLY A 267 -25.66 12.04 -11.28
N VAL A 268 -25.74 11.92 -12.61
CA VAL A 268 -26.33 10.80 -13.36
C VAL A 268 -25.45 9.53 -13.28
N ILE A 269 -24.13 9.70 -13.20
CA ILE A 269 -23.22 8.58 -12.96
C ILE A 269 -22.79 8.54 -11.51
N TYR A 270 -22.75 7.34 -10.96
CA TYR A 270 -22.48 7.12 -9.55
C TYR A 270 -21.10 7.65 -9.16
N ASN A 271 -21.09 8.54 -8.16
CA ASN A 271 -19.85 9.09 -7.62
C ASN A 271 -19.45 8.32 -6.35
N ALA A 272 -18.57 7.33 -6.52
CA ALA A 272 -18.04 6.52 -5.43
C ALA A 272 -17.05 7.34 -4.57
N ILE A 273 -17.58 8.16 -3.65
CA ILE A 273 -16.78 8.93 -2.69
C ILE A 273 -16.89 8.31 -1.30
N GLY A 274 -15.75 8.05 -0.66
CA GLY A 274 -15.65 7.42 0.65
C GLY A 274 -15.02 6.03 0.57
N ILE A 275 -14.81 5.41 1.73
CA ILE A 275 -14.09 4.14 1.82
C ILE A 275 -15.03 2.96 1.58
N ASN A 276 -14.51 1.92 0.90
CA ASN A 276 -15.24 0.74 0.42
C ASN A 276 -16.32 1.01 -0.63
N ARG A 277 -16.26 2.15 -1.32
CA ARG A 277 -17.10 2.40 -2.51
C ARG A 277 -16.26 2.30 -3.77
N SER A 278 -16.60 1.34 -4.63
CA SER A 278 -15.91 1.10 -5.90
C SER A 278 -16.84 1.16 -7.11
N GLY A 279 -18.15 1.41 -6.93
CA GLY A 279 -19.16 1.36 -8.00
C GLY A 279 -19.53 -0.07 -8.43
N ALA A 280 -18.63 -1.04 -8.22
CA ALA A 280 -18.83 -2.45 -8.55
C ALA A 280 -19.95 -3.08 -7.72
N GLU A 281 -20.01 -2.80 -6.42
CA GLU A 281 -21.08 -3.32 -5.56
C GLU A 281 -22.46 -2.82 -5.99
N GLU A 282 -22.55 -1.54 -6.37
CA GLU A 282 -23.78 -0.93 -6.85
C GLU A 282 -24.23 -1.55 -8.17
N PHE A 283 -23.31 -1.91 -9.06
CA PHE A 283 -23.64 -2.69 -10.26
C PHE A 283 -24.13 -4.10 -9.90
N PHE A 284 -23.39 -4.86 -9.09
CA PHE A 284 -23.76 -6.25 -8.74
C PHE A 284 -25.07 -6.36 -7.96
N THR A 285 -25.50 -5.28 -7.29
CA THR A 285 -26.80 -5.20 -6.61
C THR A 285 -27.93 -4.67 -7.48
N GLY A 286 -27.68 -4.40 -8.78
CA GLY A 286 -28.67 -3.96 -9.75
C GLY A 286 -29.05 -2.49 -9.65
N ARG A 287 -28.18 -1.64 -9.06
CA ARG A 287 -28.40 -0.19 -8.89
C ARG A 287 -27.73 0.68 -9.94
N VAL A 288 -26.86 0.11 -10.78
CA VAL A 288 -26.12 0.84 -11.81
C VAL A 288 -26.41 0.23 -13.18
N GLY A 289 -26.75 1.08 -14.16
CA GLY A 289 -27.04 0.67 -15.53
C GLY A 289 -25.82 0.19 -16.30
N THR A 290 -24.67 0.85 -16.17
CA THR A 290 -23.42 0.49 -16.87
C THR A 290 -22.20 0.63 -15.96
N ILE A 291 -21.29 -0.33 -15.97
CA ILE A 291 -19.99 -0.25 -15.28
C ILE A 291 -18.83 -0.46 -16.24
N GLY A 292 -17.78 0.35 -16.10
CA GLY A 292 -16.52 0.20 -16.82
C GLY A 292 -15.80 1.53 -16.98
N PRO A 293 -14.74 1.64 -17.80
CA PRO A 293 -14.02 0.52 -18.39
C PRO A 293 -13.45 -0.43 -17.32
N THR A 294 -13.54 -1.74 -17.54
CA THR A 294 -12.96 -2.78 -16.68
C THR A 294 -12.64 -4.03 -17.49
N GLY A 295 -11.74 -4.88 -17.01
CA GLY A 295 -11.30 -6.09 -17.72
C GLY A 295 -12.20 -7.32 -17.48
N ARG A 296 -11.87 -8.41 -18.19
CA ARG A 296 -12.64 -9.66 -18.25
C ARG A 296 -12.80 -10.39 -16.92
N TRP A 297 -11.96 -10.10 -15.92
CA TRP A 297 -12.16 -10.57 -14.55
C TRP A 297 -13.55 -10.22 -13.99
N THR A 298 -14.17 -9.15 -14.50
CA THR A 298 -15.52 -8.71 -14.10
C THR A 298 -16.58 -9.71 -14.56
N SER A 299 -16.38 -10.42 -15.67
CA SER A 299 -17.31 -11.45 -16.16
C SER A 299 -17.46 -12.59 -15.15
N GLY A 300 -16.35 -13.05 -14.56
CA GLY A 300 -16.39 -14.09 -13.51
C GLY A 300 -17.19 -13.67 -12.28
N LEU A 301 -17.17 -12.38 -11.92
CA LEU A 301 -18.02 -11.83 -10.86
C LEU A 301 -19.49 -11.73 -11.29
N CYS A 302 -19.75 -11.36 -12.55
CA CYS A 302 -21.10 -11.25 -13.09
C CYS A 302 -21.81 -12.61 -13.18
N GLU A 303 -21.10 -13.72 -13.32
CA GLU A 303 -21.70 -15.06 -13.30
C GLU A 303 -22.43 -15.39 -11.99
N ALA A 304 -22.07 -14.74 -10.88
CA ALA A 304 -22.76 -14.88 -9.59
C ALA A 304 -24.10 -14.12 -9.54
N ILE A 305 -24.40 -13.26 -10.52
CA ILE A 305 -25.65 -12.51 -10.57
C ILE A 305 -26.79 -13.45 -10.96
N GLU A 306 -27.85 -13.47 -10.14
CA GLU A 306 -29.11 -14.19 -10.41
C GLU A 306 -30.31 -13.23 -10.55
N THR A 307 -30.12 -11.96 -10.23
CA THR A 307 -31.20 -10.98 -10.07
C THR A 307 -31.52 -10.19 -11.33
N PHE A 308 -30.56 -10.05 -12.25
CA PHE A 308 -30.74 -9.35 -13.52
C PHE A 308 -29.85 -9.93 -14.63
N ARG A 309 -30.19 -9.61 -15.88
CA ARG A 309 -29.38 -9.95 -17.06
C ARG A 309 -28.32 -8.90 -17.34
N TYR A 310 -27.10 -9.34 -17.66
CA TYR A 310 -26.00 -8.45 -18.02
C TYR A 310 -25.52 -8.68 -19.46
N ALA A 311 -24.85 -7.71 -20.07
CA ALA A 311 -24.13 -7.90 -21.32
C ALA A 311 -22.77 -7.17 -21.26
N VAL A 312 -21.82 -7.63 -22.08
CA VAL A 312 -20.52 -6.97 -22.27
C VAL A 312 -20.54 -6.26 -23.61
N VAL A 313 -20.11 -5.01 -23.65
CA VAL A 313 -20.11 -4.16 -24.84
C VAL A 313 -18.79 -3.39 -24.95
N PRO A 314 -18.37 -3.00 -26.17
CA PRO A 314 -17.20 -2.15 -26.35
C PRO A 314 -17.34 -0.80 -25.64
N MET A 315 -16.24 -0.05 -25.57
CA MET A 315 -16.27 1.33 -25.09
C MET A 315 -17.06 2.21 -26.06
N PRO A 316 -17.89 3.15 -25.56
CA PRO A 316 -18.43 4.20 -26.41
C PRO A 316 -17.29 5.10 -26.89
N HIS A 317 -17.41 5.63 -28.10
CA HIS A 317 -16.37 6.49 -28.70
C HIS A 317 -16.96 7.71 -29.38
N ALA A 318 -16.15 8.75 -29.55
CA ALA A 318 -16.56 9.95 -30.25
C ALA A 318 -16.68 9.69 -31.77
N PRO A 319 -17.63 10.34 -32.47
CA PRO A 319 -17.76 10.20 -33.92
C PRO A 319 -16.45 10.52 -34.66
N GLY A 320 -15.98 9.58 -35.49
CA GLY A 320 -14.73 9.73 -36.25
C GLY A 320 -13.44 9.42 -35.47
N VAL A 321 -13.56 9.00 -34.21
CA VAL A 321 -12.45 8.44 -33.43
C VAL A 321 -12.50 6.92 -33.54
N GLU A 322 -11.39 6.30 -33.93
CA GLU A 322 -11.24 4.85 -33.92
C GLU A 322 -11.23 4.35 -32.46
N PRO A 323 -12.05 3.34 -32.09
CA PRO A 323 -12.04 2.79 -30.75
C PRO A 323 -10.67 2.29 -30.36
N ARG A 324 -10.24 2.55 -29.12
CA ARG A 324 -8.97 2.02 -28.58
C ARG A 324 -9.13 1.60 -27.13
N SER A 325 -8.53 0.47 -26.75
CA SER A 325 -8.61 -0.03 -25.37
C SER A 325 -7.22 -0.36 -24.82
N PRO A 326 -6.89 0.05 -23.58
CA PRO A 326 -5.68 -0.41 -22.91
C PRO A 326 -5.68 -1.93 -22.78
N ILE A 327 -4.50 -2.52 -22.93
CA ILE A 327 -4.29 -3.95 -22.71
C ILE A 327 -3.74 -4.23 -21.32
N MET A 328 -4.41 -5.12 -20.59
CA MET A 328 -3.98 -5.61 -19.29
C MET A 328 -3.35 -6.98 -19.43
N THR A 329 -2.09 -7.10 -19.05
CA THR A 329 -1.30 -8.33 -19.19
C THR A 329 -0.10 -8.32 -18.24
N ALA A 330 0.39 -9.51 -17.90
CA ALA A 330 1.73 -9.73 -17.39
C ALA A 330 2.46 -10.70 -18.32
N ALA A 331 3.78 -10.60 -18.42
CA ALA A 331 4.61 -11.55 -19.14
C ALA A 331 5.30 -12.53 -18.20
N TRP A 332 5.69 -13.68 -18.74
CA TRP A 332 6.69 -14.55 -18.17
C TRP A 332 8.08 -13.93 -18.37
N GLY A 333 8.73 -13.55 -17.27
CA GLY A 333 10.11 -13.06 -17.23
C GLY A 333 11.06 -14.08 -16.58
N VAL A 334 12.19 -14.36 -17.23
CA VAL A 334 13.21 -15.30 -16.74
C VAL A 334 14.34 -14.53 -16.07
N SER A 335 14.68 -14.90 -14.85
CA SER A 335 15.73 -14.25 -14.08
C SER A 335 17.11 -14.44 -14.71
N ALA A 336 17.85 -13.34 -14.89
CA ALA A 336 19.24 -13.38 -15.35
C ALA A 336 20.21 -13.99 -14.31
N LYS A 337 19.74 -14.21 -13.08
CA LYS A 337 20.48 -14.81 -11.97
C LYS A 337 19.79 -16.08 -11.42
N GLY A 338 18.85 -16.65 -12.18
CA GLY A 338 18.25 -17.95 -11.84
C GLY A 338 19.29 -19.07 -11.89
N GLU A 339 19.04 -20.16 -11.18
CA GLU A 339 19.98 -21.29 -11.11
C GLU A 339 19.94 -22.15 -12.39
N HIS A 340 18.78 -22.18 -13.05
CA HIS A 340 18.45 -23.09 -14.16
C HIS A 340 17.84 -22.34 -15.37
N PRO A 341 18.60 -21.45 -16.05
CA PRO A 341 18.05 -20.56 -17.07
C PRO A 341 17.53 -21.31 -18.32
N GLU A 342 18.16 -22.42 -18.70
CA GLU A 342 17.78 -23.22 -19.87
C GLU A 342 16.43 -23.93 -19.62
N GLU A 343 16.32 -24.67 -18.51
CA GLU A 343 15.08 -25.36 -18.12
C GLU A 343 13.94 -24.38 -17.83
N THR A 344 14.26 -23.18 -17.33
CA THR A 344 13.26 -22.12 -17.14
C THR A 344 12.76 -21.58 -18.48
N MET A 345 13.63 -21.47 -19.48
CA MET A 345 13.22 -21.05 -20.82
C MET A 345 12.31 -22.09 -21.49
N GLU A 346 12.62 -23.38 -21.34
CA GLU A 346 11.74 -24.48 -21.77
C GLU A 346 10.36 -24.41 -21.10
N LEU A 347 10.32 -24.13 -19.80
CA LEU A 347 9.06 -23.91 -19.09
C LEU A 347 8.27 -22.74 -19.68
N VAL A 348 8.91 -21.59 -19.95
CA VAL A 348 8.23 -20.44 -20.58
C VAL A 348 7.66 -20.79 -21.96
N MET A 349 8.41 -21.52 -22.78
CA MET A 349 7.93 -22.00 -24.08
C MET A 349 6.72 -22.92 -23.93
N TYR A 350 6.72 -23.83 -22.96
CA TYR A 350 5.57 -24.68 -22.67
C TYR A 350 4.34 -23.89 -22.21
N LEU A 351 4.51 -22.98 -21.24
CA LEU A 351 3.43 -22.14 -20.70
C LEU A 351 2.81 -21.24 -21.78
N SER A 352 3.60 -20.85 -22.77
CA SER A 352 3.21 -20.02 -23.91
C SER A 352 2.76 -20.85 -25.13
N SER A 353 2.85 -22.18 -25.07
CA SER A 353 2.41 -23.07 -26.14
C SER A 353 0.88 -23.19 -26.19
N PRO A 354 0.30 -23.65 -27.31
CA PRO A 354 -1.12 -23.95 -27.39
C PRO A 354 -1.63 -24.95 -26.34
N ALA A 355 -0.76 -25.81 -25.78
CA ALA A 355 -1.15 -26.72 -24.69
C ALA A 355 -1.29 -25.97 -23.37
N GLY A 356 -0.27 -25.19 -22.98
CA GLY A 356 -0.29 -24.36 -21.77
C GLY A 356 -1.41 -23.32 -21.81
N GLN A 357 -1.58 -22.66 -22.96
CA GLN A 357 -2.58 -21.62 -23.15
C GLN A 357 -4.04 -22.12 -23.10
N ARG A 358 -4.30 -23.37 -23.51
CA ARG A 358 -5.62 -24.01 -23.32
C ARG A 358 -5.92 -24.22 -21.85
N LEU A 359 -4.95 -24.68 -21.06
CA LEU A 359 -5.11 -24.82 -19.61
C LEU A 359 -5.36 -23.46 -18.96
N LEU A 360 -4.57 -22.46 -19.33
CA LEU A 360 -4.71 -21.11 -18.79
C LEU A 360 -6.07 -20.49 -19.07
N SER A 361 -6.59 -20.68 -20.29
CA SER A 361 -7.86 -20.08 -20.71
C SER A 361 -9.10 -20.86 -20.27
N SER A 362 -8.93 -21.96 -19.53
CA SER A 362 -10.02 -22.89 -19.18
C SER A 362 -11.04 -22.32 -18.19
N ASP A 363 -10.71 -21.26 -17.47
CA ASP A 363 -11.64 -20.55 -16.57
C ASP A 363 -12.33 -19.35 -17.24
N GLY A 364 -11.81 -18.92 -18.39
CA GLY A 364 -12.24 -17.75 -19.16
C GLY A 364 -11.99 -16.41 -18.46
N LEU A 365 -11.21 -16.35 -17.39
CA LEU A 365 -10.80 -15.08 -16.77
C LEU A 365 -9.83 -14.33 -17.68
N SER A 366 -8.99 -15.08 -18.39
CA SER A 366 -7.92 -14.59 -19.24
C SER A 366 -8.15 -14.96 -20.72
N ILE A 367 -7.73 -14.09 -21.65
CA ILE A 367 -7.73 -14.41 -23.08
C ILE A 367 -6.36 -14.96 -23.46
N SER A 368 -6.35 -16.07 -24.19
CA SER A 368 -5.11 -16.67 -24.69
C SER A 368 -4.35 -15.72 -25.61
N ILE A 369 -3.03 -15.71 -25.49
CA ILE A 369 -2.14 -15.01 -26.43
C ILE A 369 -2.15 -15.62 -27.83
N ASN A 370 -2.50 -16.91 -27.96
CA ASN A 370 -2.66 -17.62 -29.22
C ASN A 370 -4.04 -17.36 -29.81
N ARG A 371 -4.12 -16.74 -31.01
CA ARG A 371 -5.37 -16.44 -31.71
C ARG A 371 -6.20 -17.68 -31.94
N THR A 372 -5.57 -18.75 -32.40
CA THR A 372 -6.25 -20.04 -32.65
C THR A 372 -6.93 -20.60 -31.40
N ILE A 373 -6.36 -20.36 -30.21
CA ILE A 373 -6.96 -20.79 -28.93
C ILE A 373 -8.02 -19.80 -28.48
N ALA A 374 -7.73 -18.50 -28.54
CA ALA A 374 -8.65 -17.44 -28.15
C ALA A 374 -9.96 -17.46 -28.96
N GLU A 375 -9.88 -17.83 -30.25
CA GLU A 375 -11.00 -17.95 -31.19
C GLU A 375 -11.69 -19.34 -31.16
N SER A 376 -11.18 -20.28 -30.36
CA SER A 376 -11.78 -21.62 -30.29
C SER A 376 -13.14 -21.60 -29.60
N GLU A 377 -14.08 -22.43 -30.06
CA GLU A 377 -15.41 -22.53 -29.44
C GLU A 377 -15.34 -22.90 -27.95
N GLU A 378 -14.35 -23.70 -27.55
CA GLU A 378 -14.13 -24.10 -26.16
C GLU A 378 -13.88 -22.88 -25.26
N VAL A 379 -13.01 -21.95 -25.69
CA VAL A 379 -12.62 -20.76 -24.91
C VAL A 379 -13.60 -19.60 -25.07
N LEU A 380 -14.23 -19.47 -26.24
CA LEU A 380 -15.20 -18.41 -26.51
C LEU A 380 -16.49 -18.57 -25.70
N TYR A 381 -16.96 -19.81 -25.55
CA TYR A 381 -18.31 -20.07 -25.03
C TYR A 381 -18.34 -20.65 -23.61
N LEU A 382 -17.27 -21.32 -23.12
CA LEU A 382 -17.02 -21.80 -21.74
C LEU A 382 -18.21 -22.17 -20.82
N GLY A 383 -19.39 -22.48 -21.36
CA GLY A 383 -20.64 -22.67 -20.63
C GLY A 383 -21.12 -21.46 -19.78
N ARG A 384 -20.79 -20.22 -20.15
CA ARG A 384 -21.15 -19.02 -19.36
C ARG A 384 -22.62 -18.59 -19.55
N LYS A 385 -23.17 -17.85 -18.58
CA LYS A 385 -24.54 -17.28 -18.67
C LYS A 385 -24.69 -16.30 -19.84
N PHE A 386 -23.64 -15.55 -20.16
CA PHE A 386 -23.57 -14.63 -21.30
C PHE A 386 -22.28 -14.82 -22.08
N GLU A 387 -22.40 -14.82 -23.40
CA GLU A 387 -21.28 -15.03 -24.33
C GLU A 387 -20.51 -13.71 -24.53
N ASP A 388 -19.48 -13.49 -23.70
CA ASP A 388 -18.65 -12.27 -23.73
C ASP A 388 -17.40 -12.39 -24.62
N GLY A 389 -16.99 -13.63 -24.94
CA GLY A 389 -15.75 -13.92 -25.66
C GLY A 389 -15.61 -13.17 -26.99
N PRO A 390 -16.61 -13.21 -27.89
CA PRO A 390 -16.51 -12.52 -29.18
C PRO A 390 -16.30 -11.01 -29.06
N VAL A 391 -16.93 -10.37 -28.07
CA VAL A 391 -16.77 -8.93 -27.82
C VAL A 391 -15.35 -8.62 -27.40
N TYR A 392 -14.77 -9.42 -26.50
CA TYR A 392 -13.39 -9.25 -26.07
C TYR A 392 -12.37 -9.45 -27.19
N LEU A 393 -12.59 -10.42 -28.09
CA LEU A 393 -11.73 -10.61 -29.28
C LEU A 393 -11.85 -9.48 -30.28
N ASP A 394 -13.02 -8.85 -30.38
CA ASP A 394 -13.19 -7.71 -31.28
C ASP A 394 -12.47 -6.48 -30.75
N ILE A 395 -12.62 -6.18 -29.45
CA ILE A 395 -11.87 -5.11 -28.78
C ILE A 395 -10.36 -5.38 -28.85
N ALA A 396 -9.93 -6.66 -28.78
CA ALA A 396 -8.53 -7.05 -28.88
C ALA A 396 -7.84 -6.60 -30.19
N LYS A 397 -8.61 -6.33 -31.26
CA LYS A 397 -8.07 -5.83 -32.54
C LYS A 397 -7.62 -4.37 -32.46
N SER A 398 -8.10 -3.63 -31.47
CA SER A 398 -7.87 -2.20 -31.29
C SER A 398 -7.28 -1.89 -29.91
N VAL A 399 -6.34 -2.72 -29.47
CA VAL A 399 -5.64 -2.55 -28.19
C VAL A 399 -4.31 -1.87 -28.33
N ASP A 400 -3.92 -1.16 -27.29
CA ASP A 400 -2.61 -0.51 -27.22
C ASP A 400 -2.07 -0.55 -25.80
N PHE A 401 -0.74 -0.43 -25.67
CA PHE A 401 -0.10 -0.34 -24.37
C PHE A 401 -0.18 1.09 -23.86
N GLN A 402 -0.65 1.24 -22.63
CA GLN A 402 -0.49 2.49 -21.92
C GLN A 402 0.98 2.70 -21.61
N LEU A 403 1.54 3.81 -22.08
CA LEU A 403 2.90 4.21 -21.77
C LEU A 403 2.88 5.31 -20.73
N MET A 404 3.49 5.06 -19.56
CA MET A 404 3.64 6.03 -18.48
C MET A 404 5.12 6.36 -18.23
N PRO A 405 5.42 7.54 -17.66
CA PRO A 405 6.75 7.85 -17.17
C PRO A 405 7.23 6.78 -16.18
N ARG A 406 8.53 6.48 -16.17
CA ARG A 406 9.10 5.50 -15.21
C ARG A 406 8.95 5.94 -13.75
N GLN A 407 8.84 7.24 -13.54
CA GLN A 407 8.70 7.85 -12.23
C GLN A 407 7.23 7.79 -11.79
N ARG A 408 6.98 7.05 -10.71
CA ARG A 408 5.63 6.87 -10.15
C ARG A 408 5.02 8.18 -9.63
N GLU A 409 5.84 9.21 -9.40
CA GLU A 409 5.36 10.54 -9.01
C GLU A 409 4.40 11.16 -10.04
N PHE A 410 4.51 10.84 -11.34
CA PHE A 410 3.56 11.34 -12.34
C PHE A 410 2.14 10.77 -12.14
N GLU A 411 2.03 9.46 -11.90
CA GLU A 411 0.73 8.81 -11.62
C GLU A 411 0.05 9.42 -10.39
N ASP A 412 0.84 9.74 -9.36
CA ASP A 412 0.35 10.41 -8.17
C ASP A 412 -0.17 11.83 -8.45
N ILE A 413 0.56 12.62 -9.25
CA ILE A 413 0.15 13.96 -9.68
C ILE A 413 -1.15 13.87 -10.48
N LEU A 414 -1.20 12.98 -11.48
CA LEU A 414 -2.38 12.73 -12.29
C LEU A 414 -3.58 12.33 -11.42
N LEU A 415 -3.39 11.36 -10.52
CA LEU A 415 -4.44 10.87 -9.61
C LEU A 415 -4.93 11.95 -8.65
N ALA A 416 -4.06 12.82 -8.13
CA ALA A 416 -4.45 13.89 -7.23
C ALA A 416 -5.29 14.96 -7.96
N GLU A 417 -4.78 15.45 -9.09
CA GLU A 417 -5.41 16.52 -9.86
C GLU A 417 -6.70 16.06 -10.54
N GLN A 418 -6.74 14.83 -11.09
CA GLN A 418 -7.99 14.26 -11.61
C GLN A 418 -9.04 14.11 -10.48
N ASN A 419 -8.66 13.66 -9.29
CA ASN A 419 -9.63 13.51 -8.20
C ASN A 419 -10.19 14.87 -7.79
N ALA A 420 -9.35 15.91 -7.75
CA ALA A 420 -9.79 17.28 -7.46
C ALA A 420 -10.77 17.81 -8.52
N ALA A 421 -10.49 17.58 -9.81
CA ALA A 421 -11.30 18.09 -10.91
C ALA A 421 -12.59 17.30 -11.16
N ILE A 422 -12.47 15.98 -11.31
CA ILE A 422 -13.53 15.13 -11.87
C ILE A 422 -14.13 14.15 -10.87
N ARG A 423 -13.67 14.12 -9.61
CA ARG A 423 -14.30 13.32 -8.54
C ARG A 423 -14.90 14.18 -7.42
N LEU A 424 -14.13 15.15 -6.92
CA LEU A 424 -14.52 16.05 -5.83
C LEU A 424 -15.13 17.37 -6.32
N GLY A 425 -14.75 17.81 -7.53
CA GLY A 425 -15.18 19.10 -8.09
C GLY A 425 -14.61 20.31 -7.35
N SER A 426 -13.58 20.12 -6.53
CA SER A 426 -12.94 21.15 -5.72
C SER A 426 -12.04 22.08 -6.53
N ARG A 427 -11.64 21.66 -7.74
CA ARG A 427 -10.79 22.41 -8.67
C ARG A 427 -11.44 22.49 -10.05
N SER A 428 -11.16 23.53 -10.84
CA SER A 428 -11.57 23.58 -12.26
C SER A 428 -10.77 22.57 -13.10
N ILE A 429 -11.25 22.20 -14.29
CA ILE A 429 -10.54 21.24 -15.14
C ILE A 429 -9.24 21.87 -15.66
N GLU A 430 -9.31 23.13 -16.08
CA GLU A 430 -8.18 23.90 -16.59
C GLU A 430 -7.09 24.07 -15.54
N GLU A 431 -7.47 24.39 -14.30
CA GLU A 431 -6.51 24.49 -13.19
C GLU A 431 -5.87 23.13 -12.88
N ALA A 432 -6.65 22.04 -12.90
CA ALA A 432 -6.11 20.71 -12.61
C ALA A 432 -5.16 20.21 -13.69
N LEU A 433 -5.51 20.38 -14.97
CA LEU A 433 -4.63 20.02 -16.08
C LEU A 433 -3.37 20.89 -16.08
N GLY A 434 -3.49 22.21 -15.86
CA GLY A 434 -2.34 23.10 -15.71
C GLY A 434 -1.43 22.71 -14.53
N ASN A 435 -2.01 22.28 -13.40
CA ASN A 435 -1.22 21.77 -12.28
C ASN A 435 -0.49 20.46 -12.61
N ILE A 436 -1.07 19.56 -13.43
CA ILE A 436 -0.37 18.34 -13.85
C ILE A 436 0.91 18.71 -14.59
N GLU A 437 0.84 19.63 -15.55
CA GLU A 437 2.02 20.11 -16.28
C GLU A 437 3.02 20.80 -15.34
N GLU A 438 2.57 21.75 -14.52
CA GLU A 438 3.44 22.53 -13.63
C GLU A 438 4.12 21.65 -12.57
N LEU A 439 3.36 20.80 -11.87
CA LEU A 439 3.89 19.91 -10.85
C LEU A 439 4.83 18.87 -11.44
N TRP A 440 4.52 18.36 -12.64
CA TRP A 440 5.39 17.39 -13.30
C TRP A 440 6.68 18.01 -13.80
N ALA A 441 6.62 19.19 -14.43
CA ALA A 441 7.80 19.95 -14.83
C ALA A 441 8.66 20.31 -13.61
N PHE A 442 8.03 20.69 -12.51
CA PHE A 442 8.70 20.97 -11.24
C PHE A 442 9.40 19.73 -10.67
N GLU A 443 8.75 18.58 -10.70
CA GLU A 443 9.33 17.31 -10.27
C GLU A 443 10.54 16.91 -11.13
N LEU A 444 10.42 17.04 -12.45
CA LEU A 444 11.52 16.80 -13.40
C LEU A 444 12.69 17.79 -13.22
N SER A 445 12.43 19.00 -12.75
CA SER A 445 13.46 20.01 -12.47
C SER A 445 14.32 19.69 -11.23
N SER A 446 13.94 18.68 -10.45
CA SER A 446 14.65 18.28 -9.23
C SER A 446 16.15 18.05 -9.50
N PRO A 447 17.06 18.62 -8.68
CA PRO A 447 18.48 18.37 -8.78
C PRO A 447 18.85 16.88 -8.71
N LEU A 448 18.03 16.08 -8.03
CA LEU A 448 18.19 14.62 -7.93
C LEU A 448 17.94 13.90 -9.25
N LYS A 449 17.16 14.49 -10.16
CA LYS A 449 16.81 13.90 -11.47
C LYS A 449 17.71 14.45 -12.58
N THR A 450 18.10 15.71 -12.49
CA THR A 450 18.89 16.40 -13.54
C THR A 450 20.40 16.17 -13.45
N LYS A 451 20.95 15.82 -12.28
CA LYS A 451 22.39 15.64 -12.09
C LYS A 451 22.80 14.17 -12.07
N THR A 452 23.98 13.89 -12.60
CA THR A 452 24.66 12.60 -12.41
C THR A 452 25.49 12.62 -11.14
N TYR A 453 25.48 11.51 -10.40
CA TYR A 453 26.12 11.40 -9.10
C TYR A 453 27.14 10.27 -9.07
N PRO A 454 28.27 10.43 -8.37
CA PRO A 454 29.26 9.37 -8.24
C PRO A 454 28.74 8.23 -7.35
N ARG A 455 29.21 7.00 -7.58
CA ARG A 455 28.90 5.86 -6.69
C ARG A 455 29.37 6.11 -5.26
N MET A 456 28.64 5.55 -4.31
CA MET A 456 28.93 5.69 -2.90
C MET A 456 30.28 5.01 -2.56
N PRO A 457 31.21 5.72 -1.90
CA PRO A 457 32.54 5.19 -1.61
C PRO A 457 32.52 4.27 -0.38
N TRP A 458 31.83 3.12 -0.49
CA TRP A 458 31.59 2.17 0.61
C TRP A 458 32.85 1.76 1.34
N VAL A 459 33.97 1.57 0.63
CA VAL A 459 35.26 1.21 1.24
C VAL A 459 35.79 2.32 2.13
N SER A 460 35.79 3.57 1.66
CA SER A 460 36.25 4.72 2.43
C SER A 460 35.35 5.01 3.63
N VAL A 461 34.04 4.88 3.44
CA VAL A 461 33.05 5.01 4.52
C VAL A 461 33.26 3.93 5.57
N GLY A 462 33.36 2.66 5.17
CA GLY A 462 33.60 1.53 6.05
C GLY A 462 34.93 1.65 6.82
N ALA A 463 36.01 2.03 6.14
CA ALA A 463 37.31 2.25 6.77
C ALA A 463 37.26 3.40 7.80
N SER A 464 36.58 4.50 7.46
CA SER A 464 36.41 5.64 8.37
C SER A 464 35.61 5.26 9.62
N LEU A 465 34.58 4.43 9.45
CA LEU A 465 33.78 3.93 10.56
C LEU A 465 34.56 3.01 11.48
N LEU A 466 35.29 2.05 10.91
CA LEU A 466 36.16 1.17 11.67
C LEU A 466 37.21 1.97 12.46
N ALA A 467 37.78 3.02 11.85
CA ALA A 467 38.70 3.92 12.53
C ALA A 467 38.04 4.69 13.68
N LEU A 468 36.83 5.23 13.49
CA LEU A 468 36.07 5.92 14.54
C LEU A 468 35.69 4.98 15.69
N ILE A 469 35.25 3.76 15.38
CA ILE A 469 34.93 2.73 16.38
C ILE A 469 36.20 2.35 17.14
N ALA A 470 37.31 2.09 16.45
CA ALA A 470 38.58 1.78 17.09
C ALA A 470 39.05 2.93 18.00
N ALA A 471 38.91 4.18 17.56
CA ALA A 471 39.24 5.37 18.36
C ALA A 471 38.34 5.50 19.60
N ALA A 472 37.02 5.30 19.46
CA ALA A 472 36.06 5.33 20.56
C ALA A 472 36.34 4.21 21.58
N VAL A 473 36.54 2.97 21.10
CA VAL A 473 36.90 1.82 21.94
C VAL A 473 38.21 2.08 22.67
N THR A 474 39.24 2.57 21.97
CA THR A 474 40.53 2.92 22.57
C THR A 474 40.39 4.02 23.61
N PHE A 475 39.57 5.05 23.34
CA PHE A 475 39.30 6.15 24.27
C PHE A 475 38.57 5.66 25.52
N VAL A 476 37.52 4.85 25.37
CA VAL A 476 36.77 4.25 26.48
C VAL A 476 37.68 3.33 27.29
N TRP A 477 38.47 2.49 26.63
CA TRP A 477 39.44 1.61 27.27
C TRP A 477 40.52 2.38 28.04
N TRP A 478 41.06 3.45 27.44
CA TRP A 478 42.02 4.34 28.09
C TRP A 478 41.41 5.03 29.31
N ARG A 479 40.17 5.51 29.20
CA ARG A 479 39.44 6.14 30.32
C ARG A 479 39.13 5.14 31.43
N ALA A 480 38.68 3.94 31.09
CA ALA A 480 38.41 2.86 32.05
C ALA A 480 39.69 2.44 32.79
N ARG A 481 40.84 2.40 32.09
CA ARG A 481 42.14 2.07 32.69
C ARG A 481 42.81 3.17 33.50
N LYS A 482 42.20 4.37 33.62
CA LYS A 482 42.67 5.37 34.59
C LYS A 482 42.43 4.93 36.04
N GLU A 483 41.48 4.02 36.27
CA GLU A 483 41.26 3.42 37.59
C GLU A 483 42.15 2.17 37.75
N LYS A 484 42.98 2.14 38.81
CA LYS A 484 43.81 0.97 39.14
C LYS A 484 42.95 -0.09 39.82
N LEU A 485 42.23 -0.90 39.03
CA LEU A 485 41.41 -2.01 39.51
C LEU A 485 42.26 -3.19 40.00
N GLY A 486 41.84 -3.82 41.10
CA GLY A 486 42.45 -5.04 41.63
C GLY A 486 42.37 -6.23 40.66
N ALA A 487 43.04 -7.35 40.98
CA ALA A 487 42.96 -8.55 40.15
C ALA A 487 41.56 -9.19 40.16
N LEU A 488 40.87 -9.15 41.31
CA LEU A 488 39.48 -9.61 41.47
C LEU A 488 38.49 -8.69 40.75
N ASP A 489 38.65 -7.36 40.88
CA ASP A 489 37.77 -6.40 40.20
C ASP A 489 37.86 -6.53 38.67
N ARG A 490 39.06 -6.77 38.14
CA ARG A 490 39.28 -7.06 36.70
C ARG A 490 38.63 -8.37 36.25
N ALA A 491 38.55 -9.38 37.12
CA ALA A 491 37.86 -10.62 36.81
C ALA A 491 36.34 -10.40 36.76
N HIS A 492 35.78 -9.70 37.75
CA HIS A 492 34.36 -9.34 37.78
C HIS A 492 33.95 -8.44 36.59
N GLU A 493 34.77 -7.46 36.23
CA GLU A 493 34.55 -6.59 35.08
C GLU A 493 34.52 -7.40 33.76
N ARG A 494 35.48 -8.31 33.55
CA ARG A 494 35.50 -9.17 32.35
C ARG A 494 34.31 -10.11 32.29
N SER A 495 33.92 -10.70 33.42
CA SER A 495 32.71 -11.53 33.48
C SER A 495 31.46 -10.69 33.19
N GLY A 496 31.35 -9.48 33.76
CA GLY A 496 30.26 -8.55 33.47
C GLY A 496 30.18 -8.13 32.01
N LEU A 497 31.32 -7.79 31.40
CA LEU A 497 31.42 -7.50 29.97
C LEU A 497 31.07 -8.73 29.12
N GLY A 498 31.48 -9.93 29.54
CA GLY A 498 31.10 -11.18 28.89
C GLY A 498 29.59 -11.45 28.95
N PHE A 499 28.91 -11.11 30.05
CA PHE A 499 27.46 -11.22 30.18
C PHE A 499 26.71 -10.21 29.33
N ILE A 500 27.18 -8.96 29.27
CA ILE A 500 26.52 -7.88 28.53
C ILE A 500 26.85 -7.93 27.02
N SER A 501 27.96 -8.58 26.62
CA SER A 501 28.41 -8.61 25.23
C SER A 501 27.38 -9.21 24.28
N ILE A 502 26.62 -10.25 24.67
CA ILE A 502 25.57 -10.82 23.81
C ILE A 502 24.49 -9.79 23.47
N TRP A 503 24.09 -8.97 24.45
CA TRP A 503 23.13 -7.88 24.25
C TRP A 503 23.75 -6.75 23.41
N VAL A 504 25.01 -6.38 23.67
CA VAL A 504 25.71 -5.33 22.89
C VAL A 504 25.89 -5.75 21.45
N ILE A 505 26.30 -7.00 21.20
CA ILE A 505 26.45 -7.54 19.85
C ILE A 505 25.10 -7.52 19.14
N GLY A 506 24.04 -8.00 19.79
CA GLY A 506 22.68 -7.94 19.25
C GLY A 506 22.23 -6.51 18.94
N PHE A 507 22.41 -5.58 19.89
CA PHE A 507 22.08 -4.17 19.71
C PHE A 507 22.87 -3.52 18.57
N VAL A 508 24.18 -3.76 18.48
CA VAL A 508 25.01 -3.19 17.42
C VAL A 508 24.65 -3.78 16.06
N ALA A 509 24.49 -5.10 15.97
CA ALA A 509 24.22 -5.77 14.70
C ALA A 509 22.79 -5.54 14.19
N LEU A 510 21.80 -5.54 15.08
CA LEU A 510 20.38 -5.55 14.72
C LEU A 510 19.66 -4.21 14.95
N THR A 511 20.25 -3.27 15.68
CA THR A 511 19.63 -1.97 15.97
C THR A 511 20.50 -0.80 15.51
N ALA A 512 21.67 -0.60 16.12
CA ALA A 512 22.51 0.55 15.84
C ALA A 512 23.13 0.50 14.44
N GLY A 513 23.53 -0.68 13.97
CA GLY A 513 24.13 -0.89 12.65
C GLY A 513 23.18 -0.51 11.51
N PRO A 514 21.97 -1.11 11.41
CA PRO A 514 20.98 -0.74 10.41
C PRO A 514 20.55 0.73 10.49
N MET A 515 20.39 1.28 11.71
CA MET A 515 20.08 2.70 11.90
C MET A 515 21.20 3.60 11.35
N PHE A 516 22.46 3.23 11.60
CA PHE A 516 23.61 3.95 11.06
C PHE A 516 23.69 3.85 9.53
N LEU A 517 23.47 2.65 8.96
CA LEU A 517 23.41 2.45 7.52
C LEU A 517 22.30 3.29 6.88
N SER A 518 21.12 3.38 7.51
CA SER A 518 20.07 4.29 7.07
C SER A 518 20.54 5.76 7.06
N GLY A 519 21.36 6.18 8.03
CA GLY A 519 21.99 7.52 8.02
C GLY A 519 22.94 7.76 6.85
N LEU A 520 23.65 6.74 6.41
CA LEU A 520 24.46 6.81 5.19
C LEU A 520 23.57 6.85 3.94
N LEU A 521 22.54 6.02 3.89
CA LEU A 521 21.59 5.96 2.78
C LEU A 521 20.78 7.25 2.64
N ALA A 522 20.54 7.99 3.73
CA ALA A 522 19.95 9.32 3.67
C ALA A 522 20.75 10.31 2.81
N LEU A 523 22.05 10.04 2.58
CA LEU A 523 22.95 10.83 1.74
C LEU A 523 23.16 10.22 0.34
N SER A 524 22.41 9.17 -0.02
CA SER A 524 22.48 8.51 -1.31
C SER A 524 21.16 8.54 -2.08
N ARG A 525 21.26 8.48 -3.41
CA ARG A 525 20.17 8.09 -4.29
C ARG A 525 20.33 6.58 -4.50
N TRP A 526 19.47 5.82 -3.85
CA TRP A 526 19.49 4.37 -3.91
C TRP A 526 18.08 3.82 -3.95
N SER A 527 17.86 2.89 -4.87
CA SER A 527 16.61 2.16 -5.00
C SER A 527 16.76 0.75 -4.45
N ALA A 528 15.76 0.27 -3.70
CA ALA A 528 15.74 -1.07 -3.11
C ALA A 528 15.90 -2.21 -4.15
N VAL A 529 15.70 -1.90 -5.43
CA VAL A 529 15.73 -2.83 -6.56
C VAL A 529 17.14 -3.04 -7.12
N THR A 530 18.07 -2.16 -6.74
CA THR A 530 19.46 -2.18 -7.18
C THR A 530 20.37 -2.67 -6.05
N PRO A 531 21.47 -3.39 -6.36
CA PRO A 531 22.46 -3.76 -5.36
C PRO A 531 22.99 -2.52 -4.61
N LEU A 532 23.31 -2.69 -3.32
CA LEU A 532 23.82 -1.58 -2.48
C LEU A 532 25.08 -0.92 -3.07
N GLY A 533 25.88 -1.66 -3.84
CA GLY A 533 27.07 -1.14 -4.54
C GLY A 533 26.79 -0.12 -5.63
N GLU A 534 25.55 -0.03 -6.12
CA GLU A 534 25.11 0.94 -7.14
C GLU A 534 24.51 2.21 -6.55
N ALA A 535 24.37 2.29 -5.21
CA ALA A 535 23.96 3.51 -4.54
C ALA A 535 24.85 4.69 -4.94
N GLU A 536 24.24 5.81 -5.31
CA GLU A 536 24.94 7.02 -5.73
C GLU A 536 24.98 8.05 -4.60
N PHE A 537 26.12 8.71 -4.39
CA PHE A 537 26.28 9.68 -3.33
C PHE A 537 25.77 11.06 -3.76
N VAL A 538 24.66 11.50 -3.16
CA VAL A 538 24.01 12.80 -3.44
C VAL A 538 24.28 13.86 -2.37
N GLY A 539 24.98 13.51 -1.28
CA GLY A 539 25.22 14.40 -0.15
C GLY A 539 23.90 14.83 0.49
N LEU A 540 23.64 16.14 0.57
CA LEU A 540 22.37 16.65 1.11
C LEU A 540 21.23 16.74 0.07
N GLY A 541 21.40 16.15 -1.12
CA GLY A 541 20.43 16.22 -2.22
C GLY A 541 19.01 15.80 -1.82
N ASN A 542 18.87 14.71 -1.05
CA ASN A 542 17.58 14.24 -0.55
C ASN A 542 16.89 15.28 0.34
N PHE A 543 17.63 15.94 1.23
CA PHE A 543 17.08 17.00 2.10
C PHE A 543 16.71 18.25 1.30
N VAL A 544 17.50 18.62 0.30
CA VAL A 544 17.17 19.75 -0.58
C VAL A 544 15.87 19.46 -1.32
N HIS A 545 15.76 18.30 -1.98
CA HIS A 545 14.54 17.90 -2.68
C HIS A 545 13.33 17.88 -1.72
N MET A 546 13.47 17.30 -0.53
CA MET A 546 12.42 17.27 0.49
C MET A 546 11.86 18.65 0.88
N PHE A 547 12.75 19.62 1.12
CA PHE A 547 12.30 20.94 1.57
C PHE A 547 11.91 21.88 0.43
N SER A 548 12.32 21.60 -0.81
CA SER A 548 12.15 22.52 -1.93
C SER A 548 11.33 21.99 -3.10
N HIS A 549 11.18 20.68 -3.28
CA HIS A 549 10.54 20.05 -4.43
C HIS A 549 9.55 18.93 -4.06
N ASP A 550 9.19 18.75 -2.78
CA ASP A 550 8.23 17.73 -2.34
C ASP A 550 7.03 18.39 -1.60
N PRO A 551 5.95 18.76 -2.31
CA PRO A 551 4.73 19.28 -1.68
C PRO A 551 4.02 18.26 -0.76
N PRO A 552 3.86 16.97 -1.13
CA PRO A 552 3.30 15.94 -0.24
C PRO A 552 4.03 15.82 1.11
N PHE A 553 5.34 16.05 1.17
CA PHE A 553 6.10 16.06 2.42
C PHE A 553 5.52 17.06 3.43
N TRP A 554 5.29 18.31 3.01
CA TRP A 554 4.74 19.35 3.90
C TRP A 554 3.31 19.04 4.33
N LYS A 555 2.51 18.49 3.42
CA LYS A 555 1.16 18.03 3.72
C LYS A 555 1.17 16.92 4.77
N SER A 556 2.11 15.98 4.66
CA SER A 556 2.24 14.89 5.63
C SER A 556 2.67 15.35 7.02
N ILE A 557 3.53 16.37 7.09
CA ILE A 557 3.89 17.06 8.35
C ILE A 557 2.66 17.71 8.94
N TRP A 558 1.88 18.44 8.15
CA TRP A 558 0.67 19.12 8.62
C TRP A 558 -0.36 18.15 9.17
N VAL A 559 -0.68 17.10 8.41
CA VAL A 559 -1.61 16.03 8.82
C VAL A 559 -1.18 15.40 10.14
N THR A 560 0.11 15.05 10.25
CA THR A 560 0.66 14.43 11.47
C THR A 560 0.67 15.40 12.64
N ALA A 561 1.05 16.66 12.42
CA ALA A 561 1.04 17.69 13.46
C ALA A 561 -0.38 17.99 13.96
N TYR A 562 -1.35 18.09 13.04
CA TYR A 562 -2.76 18.29 13.38
C TYR A 562 -3.28 17.14 14.23
N TYR A 563 -2.96 15.90 13.85
CA TYR A 563 -3.28 14.72 14.65
C TYR A 563 -2.63 14.76 16.03
N VAL A 564 -1.32 15.00 16.12
CA VAL A 564 -0.54 15.06 17.38
C VAL A 564 -1.13 16.09 18.35
N VAL A 565 -1.45 17.29 17.85
CA VAL A 565 -1.97 18.40 18.66
C VAL A 565 -3.37 18.10 19.22
N LEU A 566 -4.19 17.32 18.52
CA LEU A 566 -5.51 16.91 19.01
C LEU A 566 -5.45 15.65 19.87
N ALA A 567 -4.77 14.60 19.39
CA ALA A 567 -4.76 13.28 20.00
C ALA A 567 -4.16 13.30 21.40
N ILE A 568 -3.06 14.05 21.60
CA ILE A 568 -2.33 14.02 22.87
C ILE A 568 -3.14 14.67 24.00
N PRO A 569 -3.61 15.93 23.92
CA PRO A 569 -4.37 16.54 25.00
C PRO A 569 -5.68 15.80 25.28
N ILE A 570 -6.41 15.38 24.23
CA ILE A 570 -7.70 14.72 24.40
C ILE A 570 -7.50 13.32 24.99
N GLY A 571 -6.53 12.54 24.50
CA GLY A 571 -6.20 11.22 25.05
C GLY A 571 -5.70 11.30 26.49
N GLN A 572 -4.94 12.33 26.82
CA GLN A 572 -4.44 12.60 28.17
C GLN A 572 -5.59 12.92 29.15
N LEU A 573 -6.52 13.79 28.75
CA LEU A 573 -7.68 14.15 29.55
C LEU A 573 -8.64 12.96 29.69
N ALA A 574 -8.89 12.23 28.62
CA ALA A 574 -9.76 11.06 28.61
C ALA A 574 -9.20 9.95 29.50
N SER A 575 -7.92 9.58 29.35
CA SER A 575 -7.30 8.53 30.16
C SER A 575 -7.25 8.87 31.65
N LEU A 576 -6.91 10.13 32.00
CA LEU A 576 -6.94 10.60 33.37
C LEU A 576 -8.38 10.63 33.94
N GLY A 577 -9.34 11.12 33.16
CA GLY A 577 -10.76 11.15 33.54
C GLY A 577 -11.31 9.77 33.85
N VAL A 578 -11.06 8.79 32.95
CA VAL A 578 -11.44 7.40 33.19
C VAL A 578 -10.68 6.84 34.40
N ALA A 579 -9.39 7.13 34.57
CA ALA A 579 -8.63 6.64 35.73
C ALA A 579 -9.19 7.18 37.06
N LEU A 580 -9.59 8.45 37.11
CA LEU A 580 -10.24 9.06 38.27
C LEU A 580 -11.58 8.37 38.60
N LEU A 581 -12.41 8.10 37.59
CA LEU A 581 -13.65 7.33 37.76
C LEU A 581 -13.37 5.92 38.29
N MET A 582 -12.31 5.27 37.77
CA MET A 582 -11.90 3.92 38.14
C MET A 582 -11.15 3.82 39.48
N ASN A 583 -10.83 4.96 40.11
CA ASN A 583 -10.16 5.04 41.42
C ASN A 583 -11.14 5.03 42.61
N THR A 584 -12.41 4.76 42.37
CA THR A 584 -13.45 4.65 43.41
C THR A 584 -13.55 3.22 43.98
N GLU A 585 -13.92 3.10 45.27
CA GLU A 585 -14.10 1.83 45.96
C GLU A 585 -15.50 1.23 45.73
N VAL A 586 -15.82 0.89 44.47
CA VAL A 586 -17.12 0.31 44.08
C VAL A 586 -16.99 -1.19 43.81
N ARG A 587 -17.98 -1.99 44.23
CA ARG A 587 -18.05 -3.42 43.91
C ARG A 587 -18.17 -3.59 42.38
N GLY A 588 -17.31 -4.40 41.78
CA GLY A 588 -17.29 -4.66 40.33
C GLY A 588 -16.31 -3.80 39.52
N ILE A 589 -15.54 -2.90 40.14
CA ILE A 589 -14.60 -2.00 39.45
C ILE A 589 -13.56 -2.74 38.58
N ALA A 590 -13.23 -3.98 38.93
CA ALA A 590 -12.32 -4.82 38.14
C ALA A 590 -12.88 -5.11 36.74
N VAL A 591 -14.20 -5.31 36.61
CA VAL A 591 -14.85 -5.55 35.31
C VAL A 591 -14.76 -4.31 34.43
N PHE A 592 -15.06 -3.14 34.98
CA PHE A 592 -14.94 -1.87 34.26
C PHE A 592 -13.49 -1.61 33.80
N ARG A 593 -12.50 -1.83 34.67
CA ARG A 593 -11.08 -1.71 34.29
C ARG A 593 -10.72 -2.63 33.13
N THR A 594 -11.23 -3.87 33.13
CA THR A 594 -11.04 -4.79 32.00
C THR A 594 -11.71 -4.25 30.74
N ILE A 595 -12.98 -3.81 30.79
CA ILE A 595 -13.70 -3.28 29.63
C ILE A 595 -12.96 -2.10 29.00
N PHE A 596 -12.48 -1.14 29.79
CA PHE A 596 -11.72 0.01 29.29
C PHE A 596 -10.29 -0.34 28.85
N PHE A 597 -9.72 -1.45 29.33
CA PHE A 597 -8.39 -1.90 28.93
C PHE A 597 -8.41 -2.78 27.66
N VAL A 598 -9.45 -3.58 27.44
CA VAL A 598 -9.55 -4.54 26.32
C VAL A 598 -9.25 -3.91 24.95
N PRO A 599 -9.78 -2.72 24.58
CA PRO A 599 -9.49 -2.12 23.29
C PRO A 599 -8.00 -1.86 23.04
N SER A 600 -7.21 -1.59 24.10
CA SER A 600 -5.78 -1.31 23.97
C SER A 600 -4.92 -2.52 23.60
N VAL A 601 -5.51 -3.72 23.64
CA VAL A 601 -4.86 -5.00 23.28
C VAL A 601 -5.25 -5.45 21.87
N ILE A 602 -6.23 -4.80 21.24
CA ILE A 602 -6.64 -5.08 19.87
C ILE A 602 -5.53 -4.63 18.91
N THR A 603 -5.24 -5.44 17.88
CA THR A 603 -4.23 -5.09 16.87
C THR A 603 -4.68 -3.89 16.04
N GLY A 604 -3.74 -3.07 15.58
CA GLY A 604 -4.06 -1.87 14.81
C GLY A 604 -4.86 -2.14 13.53
N VAL A 605 -4.66 -3.29 12.89
CA VAL A 605 -5.38 -3.70 11.67
C VAL A 605 -6.86 -3.99 11.97
N VAL A 606 -7.15 -4.80 13.00
CA VAL A 606 -8.53 -5.12 13.41
C VAL A 606 -9.25 -3.86 13.89
N LEU A 607 -8.54 -3.02 14.65
CA LEU A 607 -9.04 -1.73 15.10
C LEU A 607 -9.44 -0.84 13.91
N GLY A 608 -8.57 -0.71 12.91
CA GLY A 608 -8.83 0.07 11.71
C GLY A 608 -10.05 -0.44 10.92
N ALA A 609 -10.13 -1.75 10.66
CA ALA A 609 -11.26 -2.35 9.95
C ALA A 609 -12.61 -2.16 10.69
N LEU A 610 -12.61 -2.28 12.02
CA LEU A 610 -13.80 -2.06 12.83
C LEU A 610 -14.26 -0.60 12.78
N TRP A 611 -13.34 0.34 12.95
CA TRP A 611 -13.67 1.77 12.92
C TRP A 611 -14.06 2.23 11.53
N LEU A 612 -13.53 1.60 10.48
CA LEU A 612 -13.95 1.81 9.11
C LEU A 612 -15.43 1.46 8.91
N ALA A 613 -15.90 0.34 9.45
CA ALA A 613 -17.31 -0.03 9.42
C ALA A 613 -18.19 0.92 10.26
N LEU A 614 -17.71 1.36 11.43
CA LEU A 614 -18.46 2.27 12.30
C LEU A 614 -18.60 3.69 11.73
N LEU A 615 -17.58 4.16 11.01
CA LEU A 615 -17.51 5.48 10.37
C LEU A 615 -17.99 5.45 8.92
N ASN A 616 -18.57 4.34 8.46
CA ASN A 616 -19.16 4.28 7.12
C ASN A 616 -20.31 5.29 7.00
N ASN A 617 -20.41 5.99 5.87
CA ASN A 617 -21.39 7.07 5.74
C ASN A 617 -22.84 6.61 5.62
N ASP A 618 -23.08 5.43 5.06
CA ASP A 618 -24.42 4.93 4.76
C ASP A 618 -25.01 4.18 5.95
N TYR A 619 -24.22 3.26 6.50
CA TYR A 619 -24.67 2.32 7.52
C TYR A 619 -23.87 2.42 8.82
N GLY A 620 -22.89 3.32 8.91
CA GLY A 620 -22.06 3.46 10.09
C GLY A 620 -22.87 3.90 11.31
N LEU A 621 -22.70 3.16 12.40
CA LEU A 621 -23.40 3.43 13.66
C LEU A 621 -23.14 4.85 14.18
N ILE A 622 -21.92 5.38 13.98
CA ILE A 622 -21.56 6.73 14.41
C ILE A 622 -22.41 7.76 13.66
N ASN A 623 -22.53 7.63 12.34
CA ASN A 623 -23.32 8.54 11.52
C ASN A 623 -24.81 8.45 11.84
N GLN A 624 -25.33 7.24 12.05
CA GLN A 624 -26.73 7.05 12.46
C GLN A 624 -27.05 7.73 13.79
N VAL A 625 -26.16 7.61 14.78
CA VAL A 625 -26.34 8.26 16.08
C VAL A 625 -26.18 9.78 15.98
N MET A 626 -25.24 10.27 15.16
CA MET A 626 -24.99 11.71 14.98
C MET A 626 -26.07 12.42 14.16
N ASN A 627 -26.65 11.75 13.15
CA ASN A 627 -27.70 12.33 12.30
C ASN A 627 -28.97 12.66 13.09
N VAL A 628 -29.26 11.98 14.21
CA VAL A 628 -30.43 12.28 15.04
C VAL A 628 -30.38 13.72 15.61
N PRO A 629 -29.37 14.11 16.41
CA PRO A 629 -29.27 15.49 16.91
C PRO A 629 -28.88 16.50 15.83
N LEU A 630 -28.07 16.12 14.83
CA LEU A 630 -27.68 17.02 13.75
C LEU A 630 -28.86 17.36 12.83
N GLY A 631 -29.76 16.41 12.59
CA GLY A 631 -31.00 16.63 11.83
C GLY A 631 -31.90 17.69 12.47
N TRP A 632 -31.92 17.81 13.80
CA TRP A 632 -32.62 18.90 14.48
C TRP A 632 -32.05 20.29 14.19
N LEU A 633 -30.78 20.34 13.78
CA LEU A 633 -30.07 21.56 13.40
C LEU A 633 -29.97 21.74 11.87
N GLY A 634 -30.60 20.86 11.08
CA GLY A 634 -30.48 20.86 9.62
C GLY A 634 -29.09 20.48 9.10
N MET A 635 -28.26 19.84 9.94
CA MET A 635 -26.91 19.40 9.57
C MET A 635 -26.90 17.88 9.33
N ARG A 636 -25.96 17.41 8.50
CA ARG A 636 -25.67 15.98 8.29
C ARG A 636 -24.37 15.58 8.97
N ALA A 637 -24.25 14.31 9.33
CA ALA A 637 -22.98 13.73 9.75
C ALA A 637 -21.94 13.89 8.62
N PRO A 638 -20.67 14.14 8.97
CA PRO A 638 -19.62 14.34 7.97
C PRO A 638 -19.33 13.09 7.17
N ASN A 639 -18.94 13.28 5.91
CA ASN A 639 -18.31 12.26 5.10
C ASN A 639 -16.85 12.07 5.54
N TRP A 640 -16.61 11.30 6.61
CA TRP A 640 -15.33 11.22 7.33
C TRP A 640 -14.10 11.03 6.45
N PHE A 641 -14.23 10.30 5.36
CA PHE A 641 -13.13 9.91 4.48
C PHE A 641 -13.43 10.15 2.99
N GLY A 642 -14.42 11.01 2.72
CA GLY A 642 -14.80 11.43 1.37
C GLY A 642 -14.67 12.94 1.24
N ASP A 643 -15.75 13.64 0.86
CA ASP A 643 -15.73 15.09 0.60
C ASP A 643 -15.29 15.91 1.82
N ASP A 644 -15.68 15.47 3.02
CA ASP A 644 -15.37 16.16 4.27
C ASP A 644 -14.02 15.73 4.87
N ALA A 645 -13.26 14.87 4.19
CA ALA A 645 -12.04 14.26 4.73
C ALA A 645 -11.01 15.30 5.22
N GLN A 646 -10.89 16.43 4.53
CA GLN A 646 -9.93 17.50 4.86
C GLN A 646 -10.08 18.03 6.30
N TRP A 647 -11.31 18.05 6.84
CA TRP A 647 -11.57 18.50 8.19
C TRP A 647 -12.01 17.39 9.15
N ALA A 648 -12.65 16.33 8.64
CA ALA A 648 -13.25 15.26 9.43
C ALA A 648 -12.35 14.03 9.64
N ALA A 649 -11.41 13.74 8.72
CA ALA A 649 -10.64 12.50 8.78
C ALA A 649 -9.75 12.43 10.02
N ILE A 650 -9.00 13.50 10.33
CA ILE A 650 -8.12 13.53 11.51
C ILE A 650 -8.90 13.43 12.82
N PRO A 651 -10.02 14.15 13.02
CA PRO A 651 -10.93 13.88 14.14
C PRO A 651 -11.39 12.42 14.22
N ALA A 652 -11.71 11.75 13.10
CA ALA A 652 -12.03 10.32 13.10
C ALA A 652 -10.87 9.45 13.64
N PHE A 653 -9.62 9.72 13.21
CA PHE A 653 -8.44 9.03 13.76
C PHE A 653 -8.24 9.30 15.26
N VAL A 654 -8.54 10.53 15.73
CA VAL A 654 -8.47 10.87 17.16
C VAL A 654 -9.54 10.11 17.93
N MET A 655 -10.80 10.10 17.48
CA MET A 655 -11.89 9.36 18.13
C MET A 655 -11.57 7.86 18.27
N MET A 656 -11.03 7.26 17.21
CA MET A 656 -10.56 5.88 17.26
C MET A 656 -9.45 5.68 18.31
N ASN A 657 -8.46 6.59 18.36
CA ASN A 657 -7.38 6.52 19.36
C ASN A 657 -7.94 6.62 20.79
N LEU A 658 -8.99 7.43 21.02
CA LEU A 658 -9.64 7.54 22.33
C LEU A 658 -10.22 6.23 22.85
N TRP A 659 -10.55 5.28 21.98
CA TRP A 659 -10.99 3.96 22.41
C TRP A 659 -9.84 3.14 23.04
N GLY A 660 -8.59 3.43 22.68
CA GLY A 660 -7.37 2.81 23.18
C GLY A 660 -6.78 3.42 24.46
N VAL A 661 -7.45 4.37 25.12
CA VAL A 661 -6.93 5.09 26.31
C VAL A 661 -6.69 4.20 27.55
N GLY A 662 -7.14 2.94 27.51
CA GLY A 662 -7.00 1.97 28.59
C GLY A 662 -5.56 1.79 29.09
N SER A 663 -4.57 1.79 28.21
CA SER A 663 -3.15 1.65 28.62
C SER A 663 -2.69 2.84 29.48
N ALA A 664 -2.95 4.07 29.04
CA ALA A 664 -2.61 5.27 29.81
C ALA A 664 -3.44 5.38 31.10
N MET A 665 -4.70 4.95 31.08
CA MET A 665 -5.57 4.88 32.26
C MET A 665 -4.97 3.97 33.33
N VAL A 666 -4.45 2.79 32.98
CA VAL A 666 -3.84 1.87 33.95
C VAL A 666 -2.62 2.50 34.62
N ILE A 667 -1.80 3.23 33.87
CA ILE A 667 -0.65 3.98 34.40
C ILE A 667 -1.11 5.05 35.39
N TYR A 668 -2.13 5.85 35.04
CA TYR A 668 -2.70 6.84 35.97
C TYR A 668 -3.29 6.21 37.21
N LEU A 669 -4.01 5.10 37.07
CA LEU A 669 -4.61 4.41 38.18
C LEU A 669 -3.56 3.85 39.15
N ALA A 670 -2.42 3.36 38.64
CA ALA A 670 -1.30 2.95 39.48
C ALA A 670 -0.73 4.14 40.25
N GLY A 671 -0.55 5.29 39.59
CA GLY A 671 -0.14 6.54 40.22
C GLY A 671 -1.09 7.04 41.29
N LEU A 672 -2.39 7.06 41.00
CA LEU A 672 -3.45 7.48 41.91
C LEU A 672 -3.46 6.65 43.19
N LYS A 673 -3.16 5.35 43.09
CA LYS A 673 -3.07 4.44 44.24
C LYS A 673 -1.77 4.59 45.03
N ALA A 674 -0.72 5.13 44.42
CA ALA A 674 0.55 5.39 45.09
C ALA A 674 0.52 6.66 45.95
N ILE A 675 -0.48 7.54 45.77
CA ILE A 675 -0.64 8.76 46.57
C ILE A 675 -0.90 8.38 48.04
N PRO A 676 -0.06 8.83 48.99
CA PRO A 676 -0.26 8.57 50.42
C PRO A 676 -1.61 9.08 50.90
N LYS A 677 -2.39 8.22 51.57
CA LYS A 677 -3.70 8.59 52.12
C LYS A 677 -3.60 9.76 53.10
N SER A 678 -2.51 9.85 53.85
CA SER A 678 -2.25 10.93 54.82
C SER A 678 -2.30 12.33 54.22
N LEU A 679 -1.80 12.53 52.99
CA LEU A 679 -1.88 13.83 52.31
C LEU A 679 -3.32 14.21 51.96
N THR A 680 -4.11 13.21 51.58
CA THR A 680 -5.52 13.44 51.21
C THR A 680 -6.37 13.69 52.44
N GLU A 681 -6.13 12.97 53.54
CA GLU A 681 -6.80 13.15 54.83
C GLU A 681 -6.47 14.51 55.46
N ALA A 682 -5.20 14.92 55.43
CA ALA A 682 -4.78 16.26 55.89
C ALA A 682 -5.52 17.36 55.12
N ALA A 683 -5.59 17.27 53.79
CA ALA A 683 -6.33 18.24 52.98
C ALA A 683 -7.84 18.27 53.29
N ILE A 684 -8.45 17.13 53.63
CA ILE A 684 -9.86 17.09 54.06
C ILE A 684 -10.06 17.79 55.41
N ILE A 685 -9.13 17.59 56.35
CA ILE A 685 -9.14 18.26 57.66
C ILE A 685 -9.01 19.77 57.51
N ASP A 686 -8.18 20.24 56.56
CA ASP A 686 -8.00 21.65 56.22
C ASP A 686 -9.17 22.27 55.42
N GLY A 687 -10.23 21.50 55.16
CA GLY A 687 -11.45 21.98 54.48
C GLY A 687 -11.35 22.05 52.96
N ALA A 688 -10.35 21.40 52.34
CA ALA A 688 -10.20 21.42 50.89
C ALA A 688 -11.35 20.67 50.20
N SER A 689 -12.05 21.35 49.27
CA SER A 689 -13.08 20.74 48.43
C SER A 689 -12.49 19.73 47.45
N ALA A 690 -13.32 18.88 46.83
CA ALA A 690 -12.87 17.87 45.87
C ALA A 690 -12.05 18.46 44.71
N TRP A 691 -12.46 19.64 44.23
CA TRP A 691 -11.72 20.38 43.20
C TRP A 691 -10.35 20.83 43.70
N HIS A 692 -10.25 21.41 44.91
CA HIS A 692 -8.98 21.82 45.50
C HIS A 692 -8.03 20.63 45.69
N ARG A 693 -8.54 19.48 46.12
CA ARG A 693 -7.75 18.25 46.26
C ARG A 693 -7.25 17.73 44.91
N LEU A 694 -8.11 17.75 43.88
CA LEU A 694 -7.70 17.35 42.52
C LEU A 694 -6.57 18.25 42.00
N THR A 695 -6.70 19.57 42.08
CA THR A 695 -5.76 20.50 41.46
C THR A 695 -4.48 20.73 42.28
N HIS A 696 -4.55 20.68 43.62
CA HIS A 696 -3.41 21.00 44.50
C HIS A 696 -2.74 19.78 45.15
N VAL A 697 -3.37 18.59 45.11
CA VAL A 697 -2.78 17.37 45.67
C VAL A 697 -2.60 16.32 44.58
N THR A 698 -3.70 15.92 43.92
CA THR A 698 -3.69 14.80 42.97
C THR A 698 -2.89 15.11 41.71
N LEU A 699 -3.18 16.20 41.00
CA LEU A 699 -2.47 16.56 39.76
C LEU A 699 -0.96 16.80 39.97
N PRO A 700 -0.52 17.53 41.01
CA PRO A 700 0.91 17.69 41.29
C PRO A 700 1.61 16.36 41.56
N MET A 701 1.00 15.45 42.32
CA MET A 701 1.59 14.12 42.59
C MET A 701 1.60 13.21 41.36
N LEU A 702 0.64 13.37 40.44
CA LEU A 702 0.62 12.65 39.17
C LEU A 702 1.52 13.26 38.10
N SER A 703 2.05 14.47 38.31
CA SER A 703 2.82 15.20 37.29
C SER A 703 3.95 14.40 36.64
N PRO A 704 4.71 13.50 37.33
CA PRO A 704 5.72 12.68 36.65
C PRO A 704 5.11 11.66 35.68
N LEU A 705 3.94 11.12 36.01
CA LEU A 705 3.21 10.18 35.16
C LEU A 705 2.46 10.88 34.03
N ILE A 706 1.96 12.10 34.26
CA ILE A 706 1.42 12.97 33.22
C ILE A 706 2.52 13.27 32.20
N PHE A 707 3.70 13.67 32.67
CA PHE A 707 4.84 13.94 31.80
C PHE A 707 5.32 12.68 31.05
N PHE A 708 5.40 11.53 31.73
CA PHE A 708 5.77 10.27 31.08
C PHE A 708 4.79 9.90 29.95
N ASN A 709 3.49 9.88 30.22
CA ASN A 709 2.49 9.57 29.19
C ASN A 709 2.44 10.63 28.09
N PHE A 710 2.71 11.90 28.41
CA PHE A 710 2.82 12.96 27.41
C PHE A 710 3.99 12.70 26.44
N VAL A 711 5.18 12.36 26.96
CA VAL A 711 6.35 12.02 26.11
C VAL A 711 6.08 10.75 25.30
N MET A 712 5.52 9.70 25.91
CA MET A 712 5.15 8.48 25.20
C MET A 712 4.06 8.74 24.14
N GLY A 713 3.11 9.62 24.44
CA GLY A 713 2.06 10.06 23.53
C GLY A 713 2.59 10.85 22.34
N ILE A 714 3.58 11.73 22.56
CA ILE A 714 4.33 12.40 21.48
C ILE A 714 4.94 11.36 20.56
N ILE A 715 5.80 10.49 21.10
CA ILE A 715 6.52 9.49 20.31
C ILE A 715 5.54 8.62 19.51
N GLY A 716 4.49 8.10 20.14
CA GLY A 716 3.48 7.26 19.49
C GLY A 716 2.64 8.01 18.45
N SER A 717 2.24 9.25 18.70
CA SER A 717 1.37 10.01 17.78
C SER A 717 2.10 10.45 16.51
N PHE A 718 3.41 10.71 16.58
CA PHE A 718 4.24 10.94 15.40
C PHE A 718 4.50 9.66 14.59
N GLN A 719 4.27 8.48 15.17
CA GLN A 719 4.54 7.18 14.56
C GLN A 719 3.27 6.46 14.05
N VAL A 720 2.16 7.18 13.88
CA VAL A 720 0.93 6.61 13.32
C VAL A 720 1.16 6.16 11.89
N PHE A 721 0.96 4.87 11.66
CA PHE A 721 1.14 4.22 10.35
C PHE A 721 0.03 3.21 10.08
N THR A 722 -0.08 2.18 10.92
CA THR A 722 -0.94 1.02 10.64
C THR A 722 -2.39 1.41 10.38
N GLN A 723 -2.93 2.32 11.18
CA GLN A 723 -4.32 2.74 11.03
C GLN A 723 -4.53 3.54 9.74
N ALA A 724 -3.60 4.43 9.40
CA ALA A 724 -3.65 5.18 8.15
C ALA A 724 -3.56 4.24 6.94
N PHE A 725 -2.59 3.34 6.94
CA PHE A 725 -2.38 2.36 5.88
C PHE A 725 -3.60 1.45 5.65
N VAL A 726 -4.21 0.95 6.74
CA VAL A 726 -5.33 0.01 6.67
C VAL A 726 -6.66 0.69 6.33
N MET A 727 -6.93 1.86 6.91
CA MET A 727 -8.24 2.50 6.76
C MET A 727 -8.34 3.28 5.45
N THR A 728 -7.37 4.14 5.17
CA THR A 728 -7.51 5.18 4.15
C THR A 728 -6.41 5.15 3.10
N ARG A 729 -5.28 4.49 3.41
CA ARG A 729 -3.99 4.77 2.77
C ARG A 729 -3.76 6.29 2.83
N ARG A 730 -3.84 7.01 1.71
CA ARG A 730 -3.59 8.46 1.65
C ARG A 730 -4.82 9.33 1.93
N GLY A 731 -6.03 8.78 1.73
CA GLY A 731 -7.28 9.53 1.76
C GLY A 731 -7.41 10.49 0.56
N PRO A 732 -8.61 11.05 0.30
CA PRO A 732 -8.81 12.01 -0.78
C PRO A 732 -7.92 13.24 -0.60
N ASP A 733 -7.24 13.66 -1.67
CA ASP A 733 -6.29 14.78 -1.66
C ASP A 733 -5.37 14.72 -0.42
N ASP A 734 -4.76 13.57 -0.17
CA ASP A 734 -3.77 13.35 0.91
C ASP A 734 -4.24 13.76 2.33
N ALA A 735 -5.54 13.82 2.59
CA ALA A 735 -6.12 14.24 3.88
C ALA A 735 -5.66 13.37 5.06
N THR A 736 -5.20 12.14 4.79
CA THR A 736 -4.71 11.19 5.79
C THR A 736 -3.30 10.71 5.47
N LEU A 737 -2.53 11.49 4.71
CA LEU A 737 -1.13 11.17 4.40
C LEU A 737 -0.27 11.41 5.64
N PHE A 738 -0.28 10.49 6.61
CA PHE A 738 0.59 10.59 7.78
C PHE A 738 2.07 10.49 7.38
N TYR A 739 2.95 11.16 8.12
CA TYR A 739 4.38 11.24 7.78
C TYR A 739 5.04 9.87 7.63
N VAL A 740 4.76 8.95 8.56
CA VAL A 740 5.32 7.58 8.51
C VAL A 740 4.70 6.76 7.38
N LEU A 741 3.44 7.01 7.03
CA LEU A 741 2.85 6.43 5.84
C LEU A 741 3.57 6.93 4.59
N TYR A 742 3.80 8.24 4.45
CA TYR A 742 4.50 8.78 3.30
C TYR A 742 5.94 8.25 3.18
N LEU A 743 6.65 8.14 4.31
CA LEU A 743 7.96 7.49 4.39
C LEU A 743 7.89 6.03 3.89
N TYR A 744 6.86 5.28 4.30
CA TYR A 744 6.64 3.90 3.85
C TYR A 744 6.39 3.83 2.34
N LEU A 745 5.55 4.71 1.79
CA LEU A 745 5.30 4.80 0.34
C LEU A 745 6.61 5.07 -0.41
N GLN A 746 7.39 6.05 0.04
CA GLN A 746 8.70 6.36 -0.54
C GLN A 746 9.67 5.17 -0.48
N ALA A 747 9.68 4.40 0.61
CA ALA A 747 10.58 3.25 0.76
C ALA A 747 10.14 2.04 -0.08
N PHE A 748 8.86 1.66 -0.02
CA PHE A 748 8.39 0.35 -0.47
C PHE A 748 7.52 0.40 -1.71
N GLU A 749 6.92 1.54 -2.03
CA GLU A 749 6.08 1.72 -3.21
C GLU A 749 6.83 2.47 -4.32
N PHE A 750 7.45 3.62 -4.00
CA PHE A 750 8.27 4.39 -4.94
C PHE A 750 9.73 3.94 -4.97
N HIS A 751 10.13 3.09 -4.02
CA HIS A 751 11.48 2.52 -3.90
C HIS A 751 12.61 3.53 -3.73
N ASN A 752 12.32 4.78 -3.41
CA ASN A 752 13.28 5.83 -3.08
C ASN A 752 13.86 5.61 -1.67
N MET A 753 14.57 4.50 -1.44
CA MET A 753 15.09 4.10 -0.11
C MET A 753 16.05 5.12 0.51
N GLY A 754 16.88 5.76 -0.32
CA GLY A 754 17.75 6.85 0.14
C GLY A 754 16.95 8.06 0.63
N TYR A 755 15.90 8.43 -0.10
CA TYR A 755 14.99 9.52 0.27
C TYR A 755 14.17 9.19 1.53
N ALA A 756 13.58 8.00 1.60
CA ALA A 756 12.85 7.53 2.77
C ALA A 756 13.74 7.46 4.03
N SER A 757 15.02 7.10 3.86
CA SER A 757 15.99 7.18 4.95
C SER A 757 16.20 8.62 5.43
N ALA A 758 16.32 9.59 4.52
CA ALA A 758 16.38 11.00 4.90
C ALA A 758 15.12 11.44 5.66
N MET A 759 13.93 11.02 5.23
CA MET A 759 12.68 11.29 5.94
C MET A 759 12.68 10.69 7.36
N ALA A 760 13.20 9.47 7.53
CA ALA A 760 13.30 8.82 8.84
C ALA A 760 14.16 9.64 9.81
N TRP A 761 15.28 10.20 9.34
CA TRP A 761 16.17 11.05 10.13
C TRP A 761 15.56 12.41 10.47
N VAL A 762 14.82 13.02 9.54
CA VAL A 762 14.05 14.24 9.83
C VAL A 762 13.02 13.98 10.94
N LEU A 763 12.26 12.89 10.85
CA LEU A 763 11.30 12.51 11.90
C LEU A 763 11.97 12.29 13.24
N PHE A 764 13.10 11.57 13.26
CA PHE A 764 13.89 11.37 14.48
C PHE A 764 14.31 12.70 15.11
N VAL A 765 14.82 13.64 14.31
CA VAL A 765 15.22 14.97 14.80
C VAL A 765 14.00 15.75 15.31
N VAL A 766 12.86 15.71 14.62
CA VAL A 766 11.62 16.38 15.06
C VAL A 766 11.16 15.82 16.41
N ILE A 767 11.04 14.49 16.54
CA ILE A 767 10.64 13.85 17.79
C ILE A 767 11.63 14.18 18.91
N LEU A 768 12.94 14.15 18.63
CA LEU A 768 13.98 14.50 19.59
C LEU A 768 13.85 15.96 20.05
N LEU A 769 13.68 16.91 19.13
CA LEU A 769 13.52 18.33 19.44
C LEU A 769 12.26 18.58 20.27
N VAL A 770 11.11 18.03 19.87
CA VAL A 770 9.85 18.16 20.62
C VAL A 770 10.00 17.55 22.01
N THR A 771 10.65 16.39 22.14
CA THR A 771 10.92 15.74 23.42
C THR A 771 11.85 16.59 24.29
N LEU A 772 12.95 17.11 23.74
CA LEU A 772 13.87 17.99 24.48
C LEU A 772 13.19 19.28 24.94
N LEU A 773 12.31 19.86 24.12
CA LEU A 773 11.49 21.01 24.49
C LEU A 773 10.51 20.66 25.62
N ALA A 774 9.87 19.49 25.56
CA ALA A 774 9.01 18.98 26.63
C ALA A 774 9.78 18.83 27.96
N PHE A 775 10.97 18.20 27.93
CA PHE A 775 11.85 18.06 29.10
C PHE A 775 12.35 19.41 29.62
N ARG A 776 12.59 20.39 28.75
CA ARG A 776 12.98 21.73 29.17
C ARG A 776 11.84 22.46 29.87
N GLY A 777 10.61 22.34 29.37
CA GLY A 777 9.41 22.93 29.97
C GLY A 777 8.99 22.26 31.30
N SER A 778 9.30 20.97 31.47
CA SER A 778 8.88 20.20 32.65
C SER A 778 9.64 20.51 33.94
N ARG A 779 10.81 21.20 33.86
CA ARG A 779 11.67 21.51 35.02
C ARG A 779 10.98 22.23 36.17
N ASN A 780 9.88 22.96 35.91
CA ASN A 780 9.12 23.69 36.92
C ASN A 780 7.71 23.11 37.17
N LEU A 781 7.32 22.06 36.44
CA LEU A 781 5.95 21.51 36.44
C LEU A 781 5.86 20.08 36.98
N VAL A 782 6.99 19.38 37.14
CA VAL A 782 7.03 17.99 37.59
C VAL A 782 7.58 17.86 39.00
N HIS A 783 6.75 17.37 39.92
CA HIS A 783 7.07 17.13 41.31
C HIS A 783 7.42 15.65 41.54
N TYR A 784 8.71 15.34 41.60
CA TYR A 784 9.19 13.96 41.82
C TYR A 784 9.08 13.47 43.27
N GLU A 785 8.61 14.31 44.20
CA GLU A 785 8.54 13.97 45.63
C GLU A 785 7.60 12.81 45.93
N GLY A 786 6.57 12.57 45.10
CA GLY A 786 5.65 11.43 45.25
C GLY A 786 6.23 10.05 44.86
N LEU A 787 7.37 10.00 44.17
CA LEU A 787 8.04 8.75 43.73
C LEU A 787 9.25 8.37 44.59
N LYS A 788 9.67 9.23 45.52
CA LYS A 788 10.68 8.90 46.53
C LYS A 788 9.98 8.21 47.70
N SER A 789 9.75 6.90 47.57
CA SER A 789 9.42 6.03 48.70
C SER A 789 10.63 5.80 49.58
#